data_AF-A0AA36GYQ7-F1
#
_entry.id   AF-A0AA36GYQ7-F1
#
_cell.length_a   1.000
_cell.length_b   1.000
_cell.length_c   1.000
_cell.angle_alpha   90.00
_cell.angle_beta   90.00
_cell.angle_gamma   90.00
#
_symmetry.space_group_name_H-M   'P 1'
#
loop_
_entity.id
_entity.type
_entity.pdbx_description
1 polymer ?
#
loop_
_entity_poly.entity_id
_entity_poly.type
_entity_poly.pdbx_seq_one_letter_code
_entity_poly.pdbx_strand_id
1 'polypeptide(L)'
;MELGSALARRHARAVWGSWLLASAPLFVVFNALGWWLDAFGWAWLAMWWCKPLFERAPLYVLSRGIFGEPVGTLAALRAQRHWGGTGFWGYLGWRRFSVLRSLCLPVNLLEGNAPGQRGPRRRAVAAGAAGAATVLTVTCLAFEAVLVSGAIGAVFMFMPLDLMSESWRAAWDMIGRDTPAWARLGFNLACWLASVLVGPFFVGAGFGLYLNRRTQMEAWDVEIALRRLRDRLLPAASTLALLLCLALPLACAPVHAQDAPSITDDADTAGEDEDSAEEPATAANDPANTPATIFGSTPVDTAGFRQAVNRAYEDPLQHPTRQVTHWKPIEQAQEAKKEDKQLQGDSGNKAERKARKDGIAWLARLAEWGLWGLLGILLLVLLLTARVWLPWLRGSGRRKAGAAAPVIEEAVELPAVLPPDVATQAGLLWDQGRPRQALALLYRASVRTVGERSGIALPPGATEAQCLRASRRMPEAADRDLFARIVRMWQYAAYGMSPRLFWSLLLGLLVLIGVPLTILYLRTHERVTETLTLPPQGEASYNPLYVLGQALRADGIEVHSRPRLDLQQMTLGPHDTVVLLQDSSELPAPSVKPLLDWVDRGGHLLVRTPPPAEDDTGSTQGPLLDQLGVDSLFQRSDCQPFHIDDDSGHSEFCGGRRFTLGFAARTQAERRWGGDRDLVFARLRHGQGKVSVLADMEFMRGEVDTPAARLGAAAGRPSDGLHDPAHRDLTRYLLDPNYGRGAVWLVYAGRPPSLWARLFYHGWPLWVPLLLALLGWLWGRSQRFGSLQPSPLLERRSLLEHVRASGELLLRFGHGARLYDAVLALFLHRLRLRAPVAAALDGAPREQAIAELLK
;
A
#
# COMPACT_ATOMS: atom_id res chain seq x y z
N MET A 1 9.84 17.51 -12.84
CA MET A 1 9.46 17.56 -11.41
C MET A 1 10.67 17.44 -10.50
N GLU A 2 11.52 16.42 -10.64
CA GLU A 2 12.57 16.07 -9.67
C GLU A 2 13.53 17.20 -9.27
N LEU A 3 13.94 18.07 -10.21
CA LEU A 3 14.74 19.26 -9.88
C LEU A 3 14.09 20.11 -8.78
N GLY A 4 12.76 20.23 -8.81
CA GLY A 4 11.97 20.96 -7.82
C GLY A 4 11.93 20.30 -6.44
N SER A 5 11.79 18.97 -6.38
CA SER A 5 11.85 18.24 -5.10
C SER A 5 13.28 18.08 -4.57
N ALA A 6 14.30 18.12 -5.44
CA ALA A 6 15.70 18.24 -5.06
C ALA A 6 16.02 19.63 -4.48
N LEU A 7 15.53 20.71 -5.10
CA LEU A 7 15.65 22.07 -4.55
C LEU A 7 14.94 22.22 -3.21
N ALA A 8 13.72 21.66 -3.08
CA ALA A 8 13.00 21.62 -1.80
C ALA A 8 13.83 20.91 -0.71
N ARG A 9 14.38 19.72 -1.00
CA ARG A 9 15.26 18.99 -0.06
C ARG A 9 16.55 19.76 0.27
N ARG A 10 17.21 20.38 -0.73
CA ARG A 10 18.44 21.17 -0.54
C ARG A 10 18.23 22.36 0.42
N HIS A 11 17.07 23.00 0.36
CA HIS A 11 16.74 24.17 1.18
C HIS A 11 15.69 23.88 2.27
N ALA A 12 15.54 22.61 2.69
CA ALA A 12 14.40 22.15 3.48
C ALA A 12 14.07 23.00 4.71
N ARG A 13 15.07 23.40 5.50
CA ARG A 13 14.88 24.29 6.68
C ARG A 13 14.22 25.62 6.33
N ALA A 14 14.59 26.23 5.20
CA ALA A 14 14.00 27.49 4.74
C ALA A 14 12.62 27.27 4.11
N VAL A 15 12.46 26.21 3.32
CA VAL A 15 11.22 25.87 2.60
C VAL A 15 10.11 25.47 3.58
N TRP A 16 10.31 24.46 4.43
CA TRP A 16 9.31 24.05 5.43
C TRP A 16 9.12 25.11 6.53
N GLY A 17 10.20 25.72 7.02
CA GLY A 17 10.10 26.75 8.06
C GLY A 17 9.32 27.98 7.60
N SER A 18 9.39 28.35 6.32
CA SER A 18 8.58 29.45 5.77
C SER A 18 7.11 29.06 5.52
N TRP A 19 6.81 27.79 5.20
CA TRP A 19 5.42 27.29 5.17
C TRP A 19 4.80 27.28 6.58
N LEU A 20 5.51 26.68 7.55
CA LEU A 20 5.02 26.49 8.92
C LEU A 20 4.77 27.83 9.60
N LEU A 21 5.74 28.76 9.56
CA LEU A 21 5.58 30.10 10.15
C LEU A 21 4.54 30.97 9.42
N ALA A 22 4.21 30.69 8.14
CA ALA A 22 3.13 31.37 7.43
C ALA A 22 1.74 30.82 7.77
N SER A 23 1.63 29.56 8.20
CA SER A 23 0.35 28.87 8.41
C SER A 23 -0.03 28.67 9.88
N ALA A 24 0.94 28.50 10.79
CA ALA A 24 0.68 28.28 12.21
C ALA A 24 -0.12 29.42 12.89
N PRO A 25 0.13 30.72 12.63
CA PRO A 25 -0.68 31.79 13.23
C PRO A 25 -2.15 31.73 12.79
N LEU A 26 -2.39 31.40 11.51
CA LEU A 26 -3.74 31.26 10.97
C LEU A 26 -4.41 29.95 11.41
N PHE A 27 -3.65 28.90 11.73
CA PHE A 27 -4.19 27.70 12.38
C PHE A 27 -4.76 28.03 13.76
N VAL A 28 -4.00 28.75 14.60
CA VAL A 28 -4.48 29.18 15.93
C VAL A 28 -5.70 30.10 15.79
N VAL A 29 -5.65 31.10 14.92
CA VAL A 29 -6.77 32.04 14.71
C VAL A 29 -8.03 31.34 14.19
N PHE A 30 -7.95 30.44 13.21
CA PHE A 30 -9.14 29.76 12.69
C PHE A 30 -9.73 28.74 13.68
N ASN A 31 -8.93 28.06 14.49
CA ASN A 31 -9.48 27.21 15.56
C ASN A 31 -10.10 28.07 16.67
N ALA A 32 -9.47 29.17 17.09
CA ALA A 32 -10.03 30.07 18.10
C ALA A 32 -11.33 30.75 17.66
N LEU A 33 -11.42 31.21 16.40
CA LEU A 33 -12.65 31.74 15.82
C LEU A 33 -13.72 30.65 15.64
N GLY A 34 -13.33 29.44 15.22
CA GLY A 34 -14.23 28.30 15.13
C GLY A 34 -14.81 27.91 16.50
N TRP A 35 -14.04 28.07 17.58
CA TRP A 35 -14.50 27.82 18.95
C TRP A 35 -15.47 28.91 19.40
N TRP A 36 -15.12 30.18 19.17
CA TRP A 36 -15.94 31.33 19.57
C TRP A 36 -17.28 31.43 18.83
N LEU A 37 -17.36 30.91 17.60
CA LEU A 37 -18.56 30.91 16.75
C LEU A 37 -19.33 29.57 16.77
N ASP A 38 -18.91 28.60 17.59
CA ASP A 38 -19.30 27.18 17.57
C ASP A 38 -19.19 26.47 16.19
N ALA A 39 -18.56 27.14 15.24
CA ALA A 39 -18.30 26.69 13.88
C ALA A 39 -17.03 25.83 13.79
N PHE A 40 -16.67 25.10 14.85
CA PHE A 40 -15.31 24.57 15.04
C PHE A 40 -14.90 23.51 14.00
N GLY A 41 -15.89 22.79 13.43
CA GLY A 41 -15.69 21.87 12.30
C GLY A 41 -15.34 22.54 10.96
N TRP A 42 -15.50 23.87 10.83
CA TRP A 42 -15.17 24.61 9.61
C TRP A 42 -13.72 25.11 9.56
N ALA A 43 -12.96 25.02 10.67
CA ALA A 43 -11.60 25.56 10.75
C ALA A 43 -10.61 24.87 9.81
N TRP A 44 -10.72 23.54 9.58
CA TRP A 44 -9.91 22.87 8.56
C TRP A 44 -10.24 23.36 7.15
N LEU A 45 -11.50 23.69 6.85
CA LEU A 45 -11.91 24.18 5.54
C LEU A 45 -11.36 25.59 5.30
N ALA A 46 -11.39 26.47 6.30
CA ALA A 46 -10.73 27.77 6.24
C ALA A 46 -9.21 27.64 5.99
N MET A 47 -8.54 26.71 6.69
CA MET A 47 -7.13 26.38 6.47
C MET A 47 -6.87 25.83 5.05
N TRP A 48 -7.72 24.93 4.56
CA TRP A 48 -7.68 24.40 3.19
C TRP A 48 -7.89 25.48 2.14
N TRP A 49 -8.77 26.44 2.41
CA TRP A 49 -9.04 27.59 1.55
C TRP A 49 -7.81 28.51 1.44
N CYS A 50 -7.11 28.73 2.56
CA CYS A 50 -5.92 29.57 2.64
C CYS A 50 -4.61 28.94 2.10
N LYS A 51 -4.56 27.64 1.75
CA LYS A 51 -3.35 27.00 1.17
C LYS A 51 -2.61 27.82 0.08
N PRO A 52 -3.28 28.48 -0.90
CA PRO A 52 -2.61 29.31 -1.91
C PRO A 52 -1.79 30.49 -1.36
N LEU A 53 -2.04 30.93 -0.13
CA LEU A 53 -1.29 32.00 0.54
C LEU A 53 0.07 31.48 1.01
N PHE A 54 0.08 30.33 1.70
CA PHE A 54 1.28 29.71 2.27
C PHE A 54 2.26 29.27 1.17
N GLU A 55 1.74 28.76 0.06
CA GLU A 55 2.50 28.28 -1.11
C GLU A 55 3.47 29.32 -1.69
N ARG A 56 3.22 30.62 -1.48
CA ARG A 56 4.05 31.71 -2.01
C ARG A 56 5.40 31.86 -1.29
N ALA A 57 5.47 31.62 0.02
CA ALA A 57 6.72 31.75 0.80
C ALA A 57 7.80 30.73 0.37
N PRO A 58 7.49 29.42 0.31
CA PRO A 58 8.41 28.42 -0.21
C PRO A 58 8.78 28.65 -1.68
N LEU A 59 7.83 29.09 -2.51
CA LEU A 59 8.09 29.42 -3.92
C LEU A 59 9.15 30.52 -4.05
N TYR A 60 9.09 31.57 -3.21
CA TYR A 60 10.10 32.62 -3.20
C TYR A 60 11.48 32.10 -2.78
N VAL A 61 11.56 31.30 -1.71
CA VAL A 61 12.81 30.64 -1.27
C VAL A 61 13.43 29.80 -2.40
N LEU A 62 12.61 28.99 -3.09
CA LEU A 62 13.05 28.15 -4.21
C LEU A 62 13.50 28.97 -5.41
N SER A 63 12.80 30.07 -5.72
CA SER A 63 13.13 30.96 -6.85
C SER A 63 14.44 31.70 -6.69
N ARG A 64 14.90 31.90 -5.44
CA ARG A 64 16.18 32.54 -5.12
C ARG A 64 17.30 31.51 -4.93
N GLY A 65 16.99 30.38 -4.28
CA GLY A 65 17.93 29.28 -4.05
C GLY A 65 18.46 28.64 -5.35
N ILE A 66 17.70 28.65 -6.44
CA ILE A 66 18.19 28.16 -7.75
C ILE A 66 19.30 29.03 -8.35
N PHE A 67 19.30 30.34 -8.10
CA PHE A 67 20.37 31.26 -8.50
C PHE A 67 21.52 31.34 -7.49
N GLY A 68 21.47 30.52 -6.43
CA GLY A 68 22.52 30.49 -5.40
C GLY A 68 22.34 31.53 -4.28
N GLU A 69 21.21 32.23 -4.21
CA GLU A 69 20.90 33.19 -3.13
C GLU A 69 20.12 32.50 -1.99
N PRO A 70 20.74 32.19 -0.84
CA PRO A 70 20.09 31.45 0.25
C PRO A 70 19.19 32.36 1.11
N VAL A 71 17.91 32.46 0.76
CA VAL A 71 16.91 33.20 1.55
C VAL A 71 16.48 32.41 2.80
N GLY A 72 16.63 33.00 3.98
CA GLY A 72 16.17 32.43 5.25
C GLY A 72 14.65 32.53 5.47
N THR A 73 14.11 31.73 6.40
CA THR A 73 12.66 31.63 6.69
C THR A 73 11.99 32.99 6.93
N LEU A 74 12.54 33.77 7.87
CA LEU A 74 12.03 35.09 8.24
C LEU A 74 12.21 36.14 7.12
N ALA A 75 13.25 35.99 6.29
CA ALA A 75 13.45 36.88 5.14
C ALA A 75 12.39 36.66 4.06
N ALA A 76 12.04 35.39 3.77
CA ALA A 76 10.94 35.05 2.86
C ALA A 76 9.57 35.54 3.37
N LEU A 77 9.36 35.53 4.69
CA LEU A 77 8.15 36.09 5.31
C LEU A 77 8.10 37.63 5.24
N ARG A 78 9.20 38.33 5.53
CA ARG A 78 9.28 39.80 5.36
C ARG A 78 9.10 40.23 3.89
N ALA A 79 9.58 39.42 2.95
CA ALA A 79 9.39 39.66 1.51
C ALA A 79 7.91 39.68 1.09
N GLN A 80 7.01 38.97 1.79
CA GLN A 80 5.60 38.91 1.45
C GLN A 80 4.91 40.28 1.39
N ARG A 81 5.33 41.22 2.26
CA ARG A 81 4.79 42.60 2.31
C ARG A 81 5.02 43.39 1.02
N HIS A 82 5.99 43.00 0.20
CA HIS A 82 6.38 43.71 -1.02
C HIS A 82 5.76 43.09 -2.29
N TRP A 83 4.95 42.03 -2.16
CA TRP A 83 4.33 41.36 -3.30
C TRP A 83 2.95 41.95 -3.62
N GLY A 84 2.84 42.67 -4.74
CA GLY A 84 1.56 43.23 -5.20
C GLY A 84 0.43 42.19 -5.25
N GLY A 85 -0.73 42.53 -4.71
CA GLY A 85 -1.90 41.65 -4.65
C GLY A 85 -2.62 41.42 -6.00
N THR A 86 -2.21 42.11 -7.06
CA THR A 86 -2.88 42.08 -8.37
C THR A 86 -2.92 40.66 -8.93
N GLY A 87 -4.13 40.13 -9.16
CA GLY A 87 -4.32 38.78 -9.68
C GLY A 87 -3.94 37.63 -8.73
N PHE A 88 -3.61 37.89 -7.45
CA PHE A 88 -3.50 36.83 -6.44
C PHE A 88 -4.88 36.36 -5.98
N TRP A 89 -5.80 37.29 -5.69
CA TRP A 89 -7.15 37.02 -5.18
C TRP A 89 -7.93 35.96 -5.98
N GLY A 90 -7.71 35.87 -7.30
CA GLY A 90 -8.30 34.83 -8.14
C GLY A 90 -7.96 33.40 -7.73
N TYR A 91 -6.83 33.15 -7.05
CA TYR A 91 -6.46 31.84 -6.47
C TYR A 91 -7.12 31.54 -5.13
N LEU A 92 -7.60 32.57 -4.42
CA LEU A 92 -8.39 32.44 -3.19
C LEU A 92 -9.90 32.36 -3.52
N GLY A 93 -10.32 32.81 -4.71
CA GLY A 93 -11.64 32.56 -5.27
C GLY A 93 -11.63 31.44 -6.33
N TRP A 94 -12.31 31.67 -7.46
CA TRP A 94 -12.60 30.71 -8.54
C TRP A 94 -11.45 29.77 -8.96
N ARG A 95 -10.18 30.22 -8.95
CA ARG A 95 -9.03 29.38 -9.37
C ARG A 95 -8.55 28.43 -8.26
N ARG A 96 -9.17 28.39 -7.08
CA ARG A 96 -8.87 27.43 -6.00
C ARG A 96 -9.08 25.97 -6.44
N PHE A 97 -10.04 25.74 -7.33
CA PHE A 97 -10.36 24.43 -7.93
C PHE A 97 -9.49 24.07 -9.15
N SER A 98 -8.61 24.97 -9.60
CA SER A 98 -7.78 24.72 -10.79
C SER A 98 -6.59 23.81 -10.48
N VAL A 99 -6.61 22.57 -10.97
CA VAL A 99 -5.49 21.60 -10.90
C VAL A 99 -4.17 22.10 -11.52
N LEU A 100 -4.20 23.20 -12.28
CA LEU A 100 -3.02 23.85 -12.85
C LEU A 100 -2.37 24.91 -11.92
N ARG A 101 -2.82 25.01 -10.66
CA ARG A 101 -2.40 26.03 -9.68
C ARG A 101 -0.89 26.06 -9.43
N SER A 102 -0.28 24.90 -9.17
CA SER A 102 1.17 24.74 -8.90
C SER A 102 2.06 25.22 -10.06
N LEU A 103 1.61 25.00 -11.29
CA LEU A 103 2.29 25.45 -12.52
C LEU A 103 2.06 26.94 -12.82
N CYS A 104 0.88 27.47 -12.48
CA CYS A 104 0.52 28.86 -12.77
C CYS A 104 0.98 29.87 -11.70
N LEU A 105 1.17 29.46 -10.44
CA LEU A 105 1.56 30.35 -9.34
C LEU A 105 2.92 31.06 -9.61
N PRO A 106 3.96 30.41 -10.14
CA PRO A 106 5.21 31.07 -10.54
C PRO A 106 5.03 32.17 -11.59
N VAL A 107 4.14 31.98 -12.56
CA VAL A 107 3.85 32.98 -13.62
C VAL A 107 3.31 34.29 -13.02
N ASN A 108 2.50 34.20 -11.96
CA ASN A 108 1.95 35.38 -11.28
C ASN A 108 2.91 36.01 -10.26
N LEU A 109 3.82 35.23 -9.64
CA LEU A 109 4.72 35.74 -8.60
C LEU A 109 6.08 36.20 -9.13
N LEU A 110 6.60 35.59 -10.20
CA LEU A 110 7.99 35.76 -10.65
C LEU A 110 8.14 36.51 -11.98
N GLU A 111 7.17 36.43 -12.90
CA GLU A 111 7.32 37.06 -14.23
C GLU A 111 6.90 38.54 -14.29
N GLY A 112 6.24 39.08 -13.26
CA GLY A 112 5.89 40.51 -13.14
C GLY A 112 4.83 41.07 -14.12
N ASN A 113 4.66 40.43 -15.30
CA ASN A 113 3.80 40.76 -16.44
C ASN A 113 2.58 41.66 -16.15
N ALA A 114 2.26 42.58 -17.07
CA ALA A 114 1.04 43.39 -17.01
C ALA A 114 -0.25 42.53 -16.97
N PRO A 115 -1.33 42.97 -16.31
CA PRO A 115 -2.49 42.12 -16.00
C PRO A 115 -3.14 41.46 -17.23
N GLY A 116 -3.25 42.16 -18.37
CA GLY A 116 -3.78 41.59 -19.62
C GLY A 116 -2.91 40.48 -20.20
N GLN A 117 -1.58 40.59 -20.10
CA GLN A 117 -0.63 39.62 -20.66
C GLN A 117 -0.54 38.31 -19.85
N ARG A 118 -0.92 38.34 -18.55
CA ARG A 118 -0.95 37.14 -17.68
C ARG A 118 -1.89 36.05 -18.18
N GLY A 119 -2.97 36.41 -18.87
CA GLY A 119 -3.95 35.46 -19.42
C GLY A 119 -3.33 34.54 -20.49
N PRO A 120 -2.87 35.08 -21.63
CA PRO A 120 -2.18 34.32 -22.67
C PRO A 120 -0.95 33.56 -22.16
N ARG A 121 -0.09 34.21 -21.36
CA ARG A 121 1.14 33.59 -20.83
C ARG A 121 0.86 32.34 -19.99
N ARG A 122 -0.16 32.37 -19.11
CA ARG A 122 -0.59 31.18 -18.35
C ARG A 122 -1.11 30.05 -19.24
N ARG A 123 -1.79 30.35 -20.36
CA ARG A 123 -2.21 29.33 -21.35
C ARG A 123 -1.01 28.68 -22.05
N ALA A 124 -0.03 29.48 -22.49
CA ALA A 124 1.18 28.98 -23.15
C ALA A 124 2.06 28.09 -22.24
N VAL A 125 2.16 28.43 -20.95
CA VAL A 125 2.81 27.59 -19.93
C VAL A 125 1.99 26.32 -19.65
N ALA A 126 0.66 26.43 -19.55
CA ALA A 126 -0.20 25.26 -19.31
C ALA A 126 -0.16 24.24 -20.46
N ALA A 127 -0.21 24.68 -21.72
CA ALA A 127 -0.40 23.80 -22.89
C ALA A 127 0.62 22.65 -22.98
N GLY A 128 1.88 22.87 -22.60
CA GLY A 128 2.93 21.85 -22.62
C GLY A 128 3.18 21.10 -21.31
N ALA A 129 2.44 21.40 -20.23
CA ALA A 129 2.69 20.82 -18.89
C ALA A 129 1.41 20.54 -18.07
N ALA A 130 0.22 20.73 -18.64
CA ALA A 130 -1.05 20.59 -17.96
C ALA A 130 -1.27 19.20 -17.35
N GLY A 131 -1.14 18.12 -18.13
CA GLY A 131 -1.31 16.75 -17.63
C GLY A 131 -0.38 16.43 -16.45
N ALA A 132 0.89 16.83 -16.53
CA ALA A 132 1.86 16.65 -15.45
C ALA A 132 1.48 17.46 -14.18
N ALA A 133 0.97 18.69 -14.33
CA ALA A 133 0.50 19.49 -13.20
C ALA A 133 -0.80 18.93 -12.57
N THR A 134 -1.70 18.38 -13.38
CA THR A 134 -2.90 17.67 -12.91
C THR A 134 -2.54 16.43 -12.13
N VAL A 135 -1.69 15.54 -12.67
CA VAL A 135 -1.21 14.33 -11.98
C VAL A 135 -0.53 14.71 -10.67
N LEU A 136 0.39 15.68 -10.65
CA LEU A 136 1.01 16.18 -9.42
C LEU A 136 -0.02 16.63 -8.38
N THR A 137 -1.08 17.32 -8.81
CA THR A 137 -2.12 17.82 -7.88
C THR A 137 -2.96 16.67 -7.32
N VAL A 138 -3.35 15.70 -8.15
CA VAL A 138 -4.11 14.51 -7.71
C VAL A 138 -3.26 13.63 -6.80
N THR A 139 -1.99 13.37 -7.15
CA THR A 139 -1.06 12.60 -6.32
C THR A 139 -0.78 13.28 -4.97
N CYS A 140 -0.55 14.60 -4.94
CA CYS A 140 -0.40 15.30 -3.66
C CYS A 140 -1.68 15.30 -2.82
N LEU A 141 -2.86 15.44 -3.44
CA LEU A 141 -4.14 15.33 -2.73
C LEU A 141 -4.36 13.92 -2.16
N ALA A 142 -4.02 12.87 -2.91
CA ALA A 142 -4.08 11.49 -2.45
C ALA A 142 -3.12 11.24 -1.28
N PHE A 143 -1.90 11.78 -1.31
CA PHE A 143 -0.98 11.71 -0.16
C PHE A 143 -1.49 12.48 1.06
N GLU A 144 -2.08 13.68 0.89
CA GLU A 144 -2.72 14.40 2.00
C GLU A 144 -3.88 13.57 2.60
N ALA A 145 -4.72 12.94 1.76
CA ALA A 145 -5.82 12.09 2.21
C ALA A 145 -5.31 10.82 2.94
N VAL A 146 -4.33 10.10 2.39
CA VAL A 146 -3.75 8.91 3.03
C VAL A 146 -3.10 9.25 4.37
N LEU A 147 -2.47 10.42 4.52
CA LEU A 147 -1.91 10.86 5.80
C LEU A 147 -3.00 11.17 6.84
N VAL A 148 -4.12 11.77 6.43
CA VAL A 148 -5.26 12.04 7.34
C VAL A 148 -5.98 10.74 7.72
N SER A 149 -6.32 9.90 6.75
CA SER A 149 -6.94 8.59 7.01
C SER A 149 -6.04 7.66 7.83
N GLY A 150 -4.72 7.70 7.61
CA GLY A 150 -3.74 6.97 8.41
C GLY A 150 -3.61 7.49 9.84
N ALA A 151 -3.70 8.81 10.05
CA ALA A 151 -3.74 9.39 11.40
C ALA A 151 -5.03 9.02 12.15
N ILE A 152 -6.17 8.97 11.46
CA ILE A 152 -7.45 8.49 12.01
C ILE A 152 -7.37 6.99 12.33
N GLY A 153 -6.89 6.17 11.39
CA GLY A 153 -6.71 4.72 11.58
C GLY A 153 -5.73 4.37 12.70
N ALA A 154 -4.71 5.19 12.94
CA ALA A 154 -3.81 5.02 14.07
C ALA A 154 -4.51 5.21 15.42
N VAL A 155 -5.53 6.08 15.53
CA VAL A 155 -6.33 6.20 16.77
C VAL A 155 -7.13 4.91 17.01
N PHE A 156 -7.73 4.33 15.97
CA PHE A 156 -8.42 3.04 16.07
C PHE A 156 -7.47 1.87 16.37
N MET A 157 -6.21 1.92 15.92
CA MET A 157 -5.19 0.90 16.23
C MET A 157 -4.81 0.86 17.73
N PHE A 158 -4.93 1.98 18.45
CA PHE A 158 -4.71 2.04 19.90
C PHE A 158 -5.96 1.74 20.74
N MET A 159 -7.06 1.30 20.10
CA MET A 159 -8.32 1.00 20.77
C MET A 159 -8.53 -0.53 20.88
N PRO A 160 -9.02 -1.07 22.02
CA PRO A 160 -9.28 -2.49 22.20
C PRO A 160 -10.24 -3.05 21.14
N LEU A 161 -9.95 -4.25 20.63
CA LEU A 161 -10.73 -4.89 19.57
C LEU A 161 -12.15 -5.27 20.05
N ASP A 162 -12.29 -5.60 21.33
CA ASP A 162 -13.54 -6.03 21.97
C ASP A 162 -14.61 -4.93 21.92
N LEU A 163 -14.18 -3.67 21.94
CA LEU A 163 -15.04 -2.50 21.85
C LEU A 163 -15.31 -2.05 20.41
N MET A 164 -14.77 -2.70 19.37
CA MET A 164 -14.82 -2.17 17.98
C MET A 164 -16.24 -2.02 17.41
N SER A 165 -17.18 -2.89 17.78
CA SER A 165 -18.56 -2.83 17.28
C SER A 165 -19.32 -1.63 17.86
N GLU A 166 -19.23 -1.44 19.18
CA GLU A 166 -19.84 -0.33 19.91
C GLU A 166 -19.13 0.99 19.63
N SER A 167 -17.79 1.00 19.64
CA SER A 167 -17.01 2.20 19.36
C SER A 167 -17.05 2.63 17.90
N TRP A 168 -17.28 1.72 16.93
CA TRP A 168 -17.59 2.13 15.56
C TRP A 168 -18.96 2.80 15.50
N ARG A 169 -20.00 2.23 16.15
CA ARG A 169 -21.33 2.85 16.27
C ARG A 169 -21.26 4.20 16.97
N ALA A 170 -20.55 4.29 18.10
CA ALA A 170 -20.38 5.51 18.87
C ALA A 170 -19.46 6.53 18.18
N ALA A 171 -18.46 6.11 17.39
CA ALA A 171 -17.67 7.03 16.57
C ALA A 171 -18.51 7.61 15.42
N TRP A 172 -19.35 6.81 14.77
CA TRP A 172 -20.36 7.32 13.84
C TRP A 172 -21.36 8.23 14.55
N ASP A 173 -21.80 7.83 15.74
CA ASP A 173 -22.73 8.55 16.62
C ASP A 173 -22.23 9.97 16.92
N MET A 174 -20.99 10.02 17.42
CA MET A 174 -20.20 11.21 17.74
C MET A 174 -19.85 12.07 16.52
N ILE A 175 -19.70 11.47 15.33
CA ILE A 175 -19.56 12.19 14.06
C ILE A 175 -20.89 12.82 13.62
N GLY A 176 -22.03 12.19 13.94
CA GLY A 176 -23.37 12.61 13.52
C GLY A 176 -24.09 13.58 14.45
N ARG A 177 -23.96 13.41 15.77
CA ARG A 177 -24.64 14.21 16.82
C ARG A 177 -23.65 15.16 17.52
N ASP A 178 -22.86 14.65 18.47
CA ASP A 178 -22.04 15.48 19.37
C ASP A 178 -20.54 15.15 19.28
N THR A 179 -19.83 15.75 18.31
CA THR A 179 -18.37 15.58 18.19
C THR A 179 -17.64 16.46 19.24
N PRO A 180 -16.91 15.89 20.20
CA PRO A 180 -16.24 16.67 21.22
C PRO A 180 -15.11 17.50 20.63
N ALA A 181 -14.90 18.70 21.17
CA ALA A 181 -14.00 19.68 20.57
C ALA A 181 -12.54 19.21 20.49
N TRP A 182 -12.07 18.34 21.38
CA TRP A 182 -10.72 17.77 21.28
C TRP A 182 -10.57 16.87 20.02
N ALA A 183 -11.60 16.13 19.63
CA ALA A 183 -11.58 15.26 18.45
C ALA A 183 -11.63 16.10 17.16
N ARG A 184 -12.50 17.12 17.13
CA ARG A 184 -12.53 18.13 16.06
C ARG A 184 -11.16 18.83 15.91
N LEU A 185 -10.49 19.15 17.01
CA LEU A 185 -9.15 19.76 17.01
C LEU A 185 -8.08 18.77 16.47
N GLY A 186 -8.15 17.51 16.87
CA GLY A 186 -7.28 16.44 16.35
C GLY A 186 -7.40 16.28 14.83
N PHE A 187 -8.63 16.31 14.29
CA PHE A 187 -8.87 16.31 12.85
C PHE A 187 -8.30 17.56 12.17
N ASN A 188 -8.61 18.76 12.69
CA ASN A 188 -8.07 20.02 12.17
C ASN A 188 -6.53 20.00 12.15
N LEU A 189 -5.90 19.48 13.22
CA LEU A 189 -4.45 19.32 13.36
C LEU A 189 -3.87 18.33 12.34
N ALA A 190 -4.49 17.16 12.17
CA ALA A 190 -4.06 16.15 11.19
C ALA A 190 -4.08 16.71 9.75
N CYS A 191 -5.16 17.40 9.37
CA CYS A 191 -5.26 18.06 8.07
C CYS A 191 -4.21 19.16 7.87
N TRP A 192 -3.87 19.92 8.92
CA TRP A 192 -2.82 20.93 8.86
C TRP A 192 -1.42 20.29 8.74
N LEU A 193 -1.10 19.28 9.56
CA LEU A 193 0.19 18.58 9.53
C LEU A 193 0.43 17.89 8.18
N ALA A 194 -0.57 17.20 7.62
CA ALA A 194 -0.50 16.64 6.27
C ALA A 194 -0.18 17.73 5.22
N SER A 195 -0.80 18.90 5.34
CA SER A 195 -0.53 20.05 4.45
C SER A 195 0.86 20.66 4.64
N VAL A 196 1.41 20.68 5.85
CA VAL A 196 2.77 21.16 6.14
C VAL A 196 3.82 20.19 5.58
N LEU A 197 3.52 18.89 5.58
CA LEU A 197 4.41 17.85 5.04
C LEU A 197 4.42 17.84 3.50
N VAL A 198 3.24 17.83 2.86
CA VAL A 198 3.09 17.68 1.39
C VAL A 198 3.20 19.00 0.63
N GLY A 199 2.68 20.10 1.19
CA GLY A 199 2.61 21.41 0.53
C GLY A 199 3.94 21.94 -0.03
N PRO A 200 5.05 21.90 0.74
CA PRO A 200 6.39 22.25 0.25
C PRO A 200 6.85 21.45 -0.97
N PHE A 201 6.53 20.15 -1.05
CA PHE A 201 6.84 19.33 -2.22
C PHE A 201 5.96 19.66 -3.43
N PHE A 202 4.67 19.91 -3.21
CA PHE A 202 3.73 20.37 -4.25
C PHE A 202 4.20 21.66 -4.92
N VAL A 203 4.63 22.65 -4.13
CA VAL A 203 5.21 23.91 -4.63
C VAL A 203 6.53 23.66 -5.36
N GLY A 204 7.44 22.86 -4.78
CA GLY A 204 8.72 22.52 -5.38
C GLY A 204 8.59 21.87 -6.75
N ALA A 205 7.80 20.79 -6.85
CA ALA A 205 7.57 20.07 -8.09
C ALA A 205 6.84 20.93 -9.14
N GLY A 206 5.91 21.80 -8.73
CA GLY A 206 5.23 22.78 -9.59
C GLY A 206 6.19 23.82 -10.17
N PHE A 207 7.06 24.39 -9.34
CA PHE A 207 8.12 25.30 -9.80
C PHE A 207 9.10 24.59 -10.76
N GLY A 208 9.43 23.33 -10.49
CA GLY A 208 10.23 22.49 -11.40
C GLY A 208 9.56 22.19 -12.74
N LEU A 209 8.22 22.13 -12.82
CA LEU A 209 7.49 22.08 -14.10
C LEU A 209 7.51 23.42 -14.82
N TYR A 210 7.28 24.53 -14.10
CA TYR A 210 7.34 25.88 -14.66
C TYR A 210 8.69 26.18 -15.30
N LEU A 211 9.80 25.91 -14.60
CA LEU A 211 11.15 26.09 -15.11
C LEU A 211 11.39 25.27 -16.38
N ASN A 212 11.06 23.97 -16.35
CA ASN A 212 11.21 23.11 -17.53
C ASN A 212 10.43 23.63 -18.74
N ARG A 213 9.16 24.04 -18.55
CA ARG A 213 8.35 24.60 -19.64
C ARG A 213 8.87 25.94 -20.14
N ARG A 214 9.39 26.79 -19.24
CA ARG A 214 10.03 28.06 -19.60
C ARG A 214 11.26 27.83 -20.47
N THR A 215 12.17 26.96 -20.04
CA THR A 215 13.36 26.57 -20.82
C THR A 215 12.98 25.96 -22.17
N GLN A 216 11.92 25.14 -22.25
CA GLN A 216 11.43 24.60 -23.52
C GLN A 216 10.91 25.69 -24.49
N MET A 217 10.22 26.73 -23.99
CA MET A 217 9.75 27.82 -24.85
C MET A 217 10.93 28.66 -25.35
N GLU A 218 11.84 29.04 -24.45
CA GLU A 218 13.06 29.80 -24.76
C GLU A 218 13.99 29.01 -25.71
N ALA A 219 14.06 27.67 -25.58
CA ALA A 219 14.82 26.80 -26.49
C ALA A 219 14.13 26.56 -27.85
N TRP A 220 12.79 26.57 -27.92
CA TRP A 220 12.05 26.40 -29.18
C TRP A 220 12.23 27.61 -30.11
N ASP A 221 12.30 28.82 -29.56
CA ASP A 221 12.63 30.03 -30.33
C ASP A 221 14.05 29.95 -30.93
N VAL A 222 15.02 29.40 -30.17
CA VAL A 222 16.37 29.09 -30.66
C VAL A 222 16.35 27.96 -31.70
N GLU A 223 15.54 26.92 -31.51
CA GLU A 223 15.40 25.82 -32.48
C GLU A 223 14.82 26.32 -33.81
N ILE A 224 13.84 27.22 -33.80
CA ILE A 224 13.31 27.86 -35.01
C ILE A 224 14.40 28.68 -35.72
N ALA A 225 15.25 29.40 -34.99
CA ALA A 225 16.39 30.11 -35.58
C ALA A 225 17.39 29.13 -36.23
N LEU A 226 17.70 28.02 -35.58
CA LEU A 226 18.57 26.96 -36.11
C LEU A 226 17.95 26.20 -37.29
N ARG A 227 16.63 25.99 -37.32
CA ARG A 227 15.93 25.38 -38.47
C ARG A 227 15.99 26.29 -39.69
N ARG A 228 15.77 27.61 -39.54
CA ARG A 228 15.98 28.59 -40.64
C ARG A 228 17.43 28.61 -41.16
N LEU A 229 18.41 28.26 -40.33
CA LEU A 229 19.80 28.08 -40.74
C LEU A 229 20.00 26.75 -41.50
N ARG A 230 19.48 25.64 -40.95
CA ARG A 230 19.54 24.29 -41.51
C ARG A 230 18.86 24.19 -42.88
N ASP A 231 17.73 24.85 -43.06
CA ASP A 231 16.92 24.73 -44.27
C ASP A 231 17.55 25.47 -45.47
N ARG A 232 18.57 26.31 -45.22
CA ARG A 232 19.51 26.84 -46.24
C ARG A 232 20.62 25.84 -46.64
N LEU A 233 20.80 24.75 -45.90
CA LEU A 233 21.91 23.81 -46.02
C LEU A 233 21.47 22.38 -46.39
N LEU A 234 20.21 22.03 -46.13
CA LEU A 234 19.68 20.67 -46.31
C LEU A 234 19.78 20.07 -47.74
N PRO A 235 19.69 20.84 -48.85
CA PRO A 235 19.71 20.27 -50.22
C PRO A 235 20.96 19.44 -50.57
N ALA A 236 22.07 19.61 -49.84
CA ALA A 236 23.32 18.89 -50.10
C ALA A 236 23.39 17.48 -49.46
N ALA A 237 22.46 17.11 -48.58
CA ALA A 237 22.60 15.92 -47.72
C ALA A 237 21.76 14.70 -48.15
N SER A 238 20.67 14.90 -48.90
CA SER A 238 19.70 13.85 -49.23
C SER A 238 20.22 12.80 -50.21
N THR A 239 21.18 13.16 -51.07
CA THR A 239 21.78 12.29 -52.08
C THR A 239 22.61 11.14 -51.51
N LEU A 240 23.15 11.30 -50.30
CA LEU A 240 24.10 10.36 -49.70
C LEU A 240 23.44 9.18 -48.96
N ALA A 241 22.21 9.35 -48.47
CA ALA A 241 21.52 8.34 -47.68
C ALA A 241 20.97 7.17 -48.51
N LEU A 242 20.56 7.43 -49.76
CA LEU A 242 19.87 6.45 -50.62
C LEU A 242 20.76 5.22 -50.95
N LEU A 243 22.07 5.41 -50.98
CA LEU A 243 23.06 4.36 -51.30
C LEU A 243 23.24 3.31 -50.18
N LEU A 244 22.82 3.60 -48.94
CA LEU A 244 23.19 2.77 -47.79
C LEU A 244 22.18 1.66 -47.44
N CYS A 245 20.94 1.76 -47.93
CA CYS A 245 19.84 0.88 -47.50
C CYS A 245 19.67 -0.42 -48.31
N LEU A 246 20.51 -0.66 -49.33
CA LEU A 246 20.38 -1.81 -50.24
C LEU A 246 21.19 -3.06 -49.82
N ALA A 247 21.81 -3.06 -48.64
CA ALA A 247 22.77 -4.09 -48.22
C ALA A 247 22.26 -5.03 -47.09
N LEU A 248 21.63 -6.14 -47.50
CA LEU A 248 21.45 -7.43 -46.81
C LEU A 248 20.77 -7.51 -45.41
N PRO A 249 19.65 -8.25 -45.31
CA PRO A 249 19.31 -9.14 -44.20
C PRO A 249 19.68 -10.61 -44.51
N LEU A 250 19.83 -11.50 -43.50
CA LEU A 250 19.32 -12.90 -43.45
C LEU A 250 19.73 -13.67 -42.16
N ALA A 251 19.15 -14.88 -41.98
CA ALA A 251 19.62 -16.04 -41.20
C ALA A 251 19.11 -16.32 -39.75
N CYS A 252 17.88 -16.87 -39.68
CA CYS A 252 17.46 -18.10 -38.95
C CYS A 252 17.49 -18.27 -37.41
N ALA A 253 16.60 -19.16 -36.94
CA ALA A 253 16.43 -19.74 -35.58
C ALA A 253 16.36 -21.30 -35.74
N PRO A 254 15.56 -22.15 -35.03
CA PRO A 254 15.01 -22.20 -33.65
C PRO A 254 15.28 -23.60 -32.97
N VAL A 255 14.30 -24.20 -32.24
CA VAL A 255 14.19 -25.60 -31.67
C VAL A 255 14.87 -25.83 -30.29
N HIS A 256 14.17 -26.05 -29.16
CA HIS A 256 13.42 -27.23 -28.60
C HIS A 256 14.33 -28.40 -28.13
N ALA A 257 13.99 -29.27 -27.15
CA ALA A 257 12.71 -29.59 -26.48
C ALA A 257 12.90 -30.18 -25.04
N GLN A 258 11.79 -30.28 -24.27
CA GLN A 258 11.42 -31.36 -23.29
C GLN A 258 12.36 -31.75 -22.11
N ASP A 259 11.91 -32.29 -20.96
CA ASP A 259 10.56 -32.68 -20.48
C ASP A 259 10.40 -32.46 -18.95
N ALA A 260 9.19 -32.65 -18.41
CA ALA A 260 8.84 -32.61 -16.97
C ALA A 260 8.87 -34.05 -16.35
N PRO A 261 8.52 -34.34 -15.06
CA PRO A 261 7.73 -33.59 -14.06
C PRO A 261 8.60 -33.14 -12.84
N SER A 262 8.20 -32.94 -11.57
CA SER A 262 6.97 -33.29 -10.80
C SER A 262 6.74 -32.43 -9.54
N ILE A 263 5.53 -32.58 -8.99
CA ILE A 263 4.96 -32.07 -7.71
C ILE A 263 5.40 -33.00 -6.51
N THR A 264 5.28 -32.72 -5.20
CA THR A 264 4.35 -31.93 -4.33
C THR A 264 4.92 -31.83 -2.87
N ASP A 265 4.80 -30.68 -2.16
CA ASP A 265 4.15 -30.46 -0.80
C ASP A 265 4.61 -31.26 0.49
N ASP A 266 4.28 -31.05 1.81
CA ASP A 266 3.66 -30.01 2.72
C ASP A 266 3.92 -30.39 4.26
N ALA A 267 3.20 -30.30 5.43
CA ALA A 267 1.87 -29.77 5.91
C ALA A 267 1.52 -29.24 7.39
N ASP A 268 2.26 -28.29 8.02
CA ASP A 268 2.00 -27.26 9.12
C ASP A 268 2.34 -27.26 10.68
N THR A 269 1.83 -26.29 11.45
CA THR A 269 1.68 -26.26 12.94
C THR A 269 2.86 -26.10 13.94
N ALA A 270 2.50 -25.45 15.07
CA ALA A 270 2.88 -25.71 16.48
C ALA A 270 4.34 -25.53 16.95
N GLY A 271 4.65 -25.46 18.25
CA GLY A 271 3.84 -25.48 19.50
C GLY A 271 4.71 -25.03 20.70
N GLU A 272 4.29 -25.04 21.97
CA GLU A 272 3.05 -25.49 22.65
C GLU A 272 2.73 -24.55 23.87
N ASP A 273 2.06 -25.07 24.91
CA ASP A 273 2.10 -24.69 26.34
C ASP A 273 1.01 -23.78 26.98
N GLU A 274 0.14 -24.42 27.80
CA GLU A 274 -0.19 -24.15 29.23
C GLU A 274 -0.80 -22.77 29.68
N ASP A 275 -1.80 -22.66 30.57
CA ASP A 275 -2.60 -23.63 31.38
C ASP A 275 -3.85 -22.98 32.07
N SER A 276 -4.74 -23.80 32.65
CA SER A 276 -5.54 -23.60 33.89
C SER A 276 -6.86 -22.79 33.97
N ALA A 277 -7.93 -23.49 34.42
CA ALA A 277 -9.07 -23.10 35.30
C ALA A 277 -10.08 -21.99 34.84
N GLU A 278 -11.35 -21.95 35.27
CA GLU A 278 -12.04 -22.57 36.44
C GLU A 278 -13.58 -22.71 36.18
N GLU A 279 -14.27 -23.66 36.84
CA GLU A 279 -15.74 -23.88 36.75
C GLU A 279 -16.45 -23.79 38.12
N PRO A 280 -17.72 -23.32 38.18
CA PRO A 280 -18.57 -23.48 39.36
C PRO A 280 -19.94 -24.18 39.10
N ALA A 281 -20.04 -25.43 39.57
CA ALA A 281 -21.16 -26.14 40.20
C ALA A 281 -22.65 -25.81 39.90
N THR A 282 -23.46 -26.87 39.78
CA THR A 282 -24.90 -26.87 39.50
C THR A 282 -25.82 -26.67 40.73
N ALA A 283 -27.08 -26.27 40.47
CA ALA A 283 -28.18 -26.29 41.42
C ALA A 283 -29.36 -27.11 40.82
N ALA A 284 -30.00 -27.98 41.61
CA ALA A 284 -30.77 -29.11 41.08
C ALA A 284 -32.31 -28.95 41.14
N ASN A 285 -32.94 -29.24 40.00
CA ASN A 285 -34.24 -29.88 39.81
C ASN A 285 -35.45 -29.43 40.67
N ASP A 286 -36.21 -28.44 40.16
CA ASP A 286 -37.55 -28.09 40.63
C ASP A 286 -38.63 -28.77 39.75
N PRO A 287 -39.54 -29.61 40.31
CA PRO A 287 -40.56 -30.32 39.54
C PRO A 287 -41.53 -29.40 38.76
N ALA A 288 -41.65 -28.11 39.13
CA ALA A 288 -42.47 -27.16 38.38
C ALA A 288 -41.98 -26.91 36.93
N ASN A 289 -40.71 -27.19 36.65
CA ASN A 289 -40.06 -26.92 35.35
C ASN A 289 -40.00 -28.15 34.42
N THR A 290 -40.92 -29.10 34.61
CA THR A 290 -41.06 -30.31 33.79
C THR A 290 -42.05 -30.13 32.63
N PRO A 291 -41.81 -30.68 31.42
CA PRO A 291 -42.69 -30.53 30.27
C PRO A 291 -44.16 -30.91 30.52
N ALA A 292 -44.40 -31.97 31.31
CA ALA A 292 -45.74 -32.42 31.68
C ALA A 292 -46.53 -31.37 32.49
N THR A 293 -45.83 -30.55 33.28
CA THR A 293 -46.41 -29.45 34.06
C THR A 293 -46.63 -28.21 33.18
N ILE A 294 -45.66 -27.89 32.34
CA ILE A 294 -45.63 -26.68 31.48
C ILE A 294 -46.62 -26.78 30.31
N PHE A 295 -46.54 -27.85 29.52
CA PHE A 295 -47.28 -28.05 28.27
C PHE A 295 -48.48 -28.98 28.43
N GLY A 296 -48.41 -29.91 29.39
CA GLY A 296 -49.48 -30.82 29.78
C GLY A 296 -49.12 -32.31 29.70
N SER A 297 -49.92 -33.15 30.35
CA SER A 297 -49.75 -34.61 30.40
C SER A 297 -50.18 -35.35 29.12
N THR A 298 -50.31 -34.65 27.98
CA THR A 298 -50.54 -35.27 26.67
C THR A 298 -49.19 -35.69 26.09
N PRO A 299 -48.94 -37.00 25.85
CA PRO A 299 -47.65 -37.44 25.32
C PRO A 299 -47.44 -36.89 23.91
N VAL A 300 -46.31 -36.20 23.72
CA VAL A 300 -45.86 -35.66 22.43
C VAL A 300 -44.68 -36.51 21.98
N ASP A 301 -44.68 -36.98 20.73
CA ASP A 301 -43.52 -37.68 20.18
C ASP A 301 -42.37 -36.69 19.93
N THR A 302 -41.35 -36.78 20.80
CA THR A 302 -40.06 -36.10 20.66
C THR A 302 -39.00 -36.99 19.99
N ALA A 303 -39.13 -38.32 20.04
CA ALA A 303 -38.15 -39.26 19.52
C ALA A 303 -38.00 -39.17 17.99
N GLY A 304 -39.12 -39.06 17.25
CA GLY A 304 -39.09 -38.81 15.80
C GLY A 304 -38.37 -37.51 15.46
N PHE A 305 -38.73 -36.42 16.15
CA PHE A 305 -38.11 -35.10 15.94
C PHE A 305 -36.61 -35.08 16.30
N ARG A 306 -36.20 -35.73 17.40
CA ARG A 306 -34.77 -35.87 17.78
C ARG A 306 -33.96 -36.56 16.66
N GLN A 307 -34.53 -37.59 16.01
CA GLN A 307 -33.89 -38.25 14.86
C GLN A 307 -33.85 -37.35 13.62
N ALA A 308 -34.93 -36.61 13.34
CA ALA A 308 -35.02 -35.70 12.21
C ALA A 308 -34.01 -34.53 12.35
N VAL A 309 -33.79 -34.02 13.56
CA VAL A 309 -32.74 -33.02 13.87
C VAL A 309 -31.33 -33.58 13.65
N ASN A 310 -31.03 -34.82 14.06
CA ASN A 310 -29.73 -35.43 13.76
C ASN A 310 -29.46 -35.47 12.24
N ARG A 311 -30.46 -35.89 11.45
CA ARG A 311 -30.38 -35.92 9.98
C ARG A 311 -30.24 -34.53 9.35
N ALA A 312 -30.72 -33.47 10.00
CA ALA A 312 -30.52 -32.09 9.56
C ALA A 312 -29.07 -31.62 9.71
N TYR A 313 -28.34 -32.12 10.72
CA TYR A 313 -26.91 -31.84 10.92
C TYR A 313 -25.97 -32.63 10.01
N GLU A 314 -26.45 -33.69 9.36
CA GLU A 314 -25.75 -34.42 8.30
C GLU A 314 -25.72 -33.65 6.96
N ASP A 315 -26.39 -32.49 6.85
CA ASP A 315 -26.42 -31.65 5.65
C ASP A 315 -25.03 -31.01 5.35
N PRO A 316 -24.43 -31.30 4.17
CA PRO A 316 -23.10 -30.78 3.81
C PRO A 316 -23.03 -29.25 3.65
N LEU A 317 -24.16 -28.53 3.68
CA LEU A 317 -24.17 -27.06 3.75
C LEU A 317 -23.87 -26.52 5.16
N GLN A 318 -24.04 -27.32 6.22
CA GLN A 318 -23.73 -26.90 7.60
C GLN A 318 -22.24 -27.04 7.93
N HIS A 319 -21.65 -28.21 7.67
CA HIS A 319 -20.25 -28.51 7.97
C HIS A 319 -19.46 -28.98 6.73
N PRO A 320 -19.35 -28.15 5.67
CA PRO A 320 -18.61 -28.51 4.46
C PRO A 320 -17.12 -28.74 4.77
N THR A 321 -16.65 -29.98 4.67
CA THR A 321 -15.24 -30.33 4.95
C THR A 321 -14.32 -30.03 3.76
N ARG A 322 -13.09 -29.60 4.05
CA ARG A 322 -12.03 -29.41 3.05
C ARG A 322 -10.71 -30.01 3.53
N GLN A 323 -10.09 -30.83 2.68
CA GLN A 323 -8.72 -31.29 2.88
C GLN A 323 -7.72 -30.19 2.53
N VAL A 324 -6.75 -29.92 3.41
CA VAL A 324 -5.72 -28.89 3.26
C VAL A 324 -4.33 -29.43 3.64
N THR A 325 -3.30 -28.85 3.03
CA THR A 325 -1.88 -29.13 3.30
C THR A 325 -1.07 -27.79 3.32
N HIS A 326 -0.03 -27.68 4.18
CA HIS A 326 0.88 -26.49 4.34
C HIS A 326 2.39 -26.82 4.67
N TRP A 327 3.14 -26.66 5.81
CA TRP A 327 4.50 -27.34 6.00
C TRP A 327 4.95 -27.86 7.43
N LYS A 328 5.00 -29.19 7.75
CA LYS A 328 4.80 -29.75 9.14
C LYS A 328 6.08 -30.12 9.92
N PRO A 329 6.62 -29.35 10.88
CA PRO A 329 7.72 -29.80 11.76
C PRO A 329 7.48 -31.18 12.39
N ILE A 330 8.54 -32.00 12.37
CA ILE A 330 8.50 -33.44 12.68
C ILE A 330 8.27 -33.73 14.19
N GLU A 331 8.48 -32.77 15.08
CA GLU A 331 8.17 -32.93 16.51
C GLU A 331 6.66 -32.89 16.74
N GLN A 332 5.93 -31.82 16.37
CA GLN A 332 4.47 -31.81 16.61
C GLN A 332 3.67 -32.70 15.65
N ALA A 333 4.21 -33.03 14.47
CA ALA A 333 3.70 -34.15 13.66
C ALA A 333 3.86 -35.52 14.36
N GLN A 334 4.65 -35.61 15.44
CA GLN A 334 4.71 -36.73 16.37
C GLN A 334 3.96 -36.48 17.69
N GLU A 335 3.83 -35.26 18.22
CA GLU A 335 2.90 -34.97 19.33
C GLU A 335 1.43 -35.25 18.94
N ALA A 336 0.93 -34.74 17.82
CA ALA A 336 -0.45 -35.04 17.38
C ALA A 336 -0.65 -36.57 17.14
N LYS A 337 0.36 -37.25 16.58
CA LYS A 337 0.38 -38.73 16.45
C LYS A 337 0.61 -39.46 17.80
N LYS A 338 0.95 -38.76 18.89
CA LYS A 338 0.87 -39.29 20.27
C LYS A 338 -0.51 -39.06 20.84
N GLU A 339 -1.18 -37.93 20.63
CA GLU A 339 -2.54 -37.68 21.15
C GLU A 339 -3.53 -38.71 20.59
N ASP A 340 -3.57 -38.86 19.25
CA ASP A 340 -4.30 -39.93 18.56
C ASP A 340 -3.98 -41.34 19.09
N LYS A 341 -2.76 -41.55 19.60
CA LYS A 341 -2.29 -42.83 20.16
C LYS A 341 -2.35 -42.95 21.68
N GLN A 342 -2.60 -41.88 22.42
CA GLN A 342 -2.79 -41.95 23.88
C GLN A 342 -4.20 -42.46 24.20
N LEU A 343 -5.11 -42.40 23.22
CA LEU A 343 -6.35 -43.17 23.16
C LEU A 343 -6.12 -44.70 22.95
N GLN A 344 -4.92 -45.14 22.58
CA GLN A 344 -4.55 -46.56 22.38
C GLN A 344 -3.09 -46.85 22.84
N GLY A 345 -2.86 -46.79 24.16
CA GLY A 345 -1.52 -46.89 24.74
C GLY A 345 -0.85 -48.27 24.62
N ASP A 346 0.45 -48.25 24.26
CA ASP A 346 1.42 -49.33 24.54
C ASP A 346 2.82 -48.73 24.75
N SER A 347 3.69 -49.41 25.50
CA SER A 347 4.95 -48.85 26.02
C SER A 347 6.19 -49.70 25.71
N GLY A 348 6.92 -49.35 24.65
CA GLY A 348 8.20 -49.96 24.26
C GLY A 348 9.32 -48.95 23.98
N ASN A 349 10.57 -49.40 24.12
CA ASN A 349 11.83 -48.76 23.71
C ASN A 349 12.00 -47.25 24.03
N LYS A 350 11.93 -46.87 25.31
CA LYS A 350 12.48 -45.58 25.79
C LYS A 350 14.01 -45.47 25.69
N ALA A 351 14.74 -46.60 25.70
CA ALA A 351 16.21 -46.61 25.79
C ALA A 351 16.92 -46.15 24.50
N GLU A 352 16.64 -46.79 23.35
CA GLU A 352 17.28 -46.46 22.06
C GLU A 352 17.00 -45.02 21.62
N ARG A 353 15.79 -44.53 21.92
CA ARG A 353 15.38 -43.13 21.66
C ARG A 353 16.31 -42.11 22.32
N LYS A 354 16.84 -42.39 23.52
CA LYS A 354 17.73 -41.45 24.23
C LYS A 354 19.08 -41.30 23.52
N ALA A 355 19.76 -42.42 23.24
CA ALA A 355 21.06 -42.41 22.57
C ALA A 355 21.01 -41.70 21.19
N ARG A 356 19.89 -41.84 20.47
CA ARG A 356 19.67 -41.14 19.19
C ARG A 356 19.37 -39.64 19.37
N LYS A 357 18.66 -39.23 20.43
CA LYS A 357 18.40 -37.80 20.74
C LYS A 357 19.69 -37.06 21.11
N ASP A 358 20.55 -37.67 21.92
CA ASP A 358 21.82 -37.07 22.37
C ASP A 358 22.79 -36.83 21.19
N GLY A 359 22.87 -37.78 20.24
CA GLY A 359 23.68 -37.62 19.02
C GLY A 359 23.18 -36.53 18.05
N ILE A 360 21.86 -36.31 17.97
CA ILE A 360 21.26 -35.24 17.15
C ILE A 360 21.54 -33.87 17.79
N ALA A 361 21.41 -33.75 19.12
CA ALA A 361 21.67 -32.51 19.84
C ALA A 361 23.12 -32.02 19.70
N TRP A 362 24.10 -32.93 19.66
CA TRP A 362 25.51 -32.58 19.43
C TRP A 362 25.75 -32.01 18.03
N LEU A 363 25.16 -32.60 16.99
CA LEU A 363 25.25 -32.10 15.61
C LEU A 363 24.52 -30.77 15.44
N ALA A 364 23.38 -30.56 16.11
CA ALA A 364 22.66 -29.29 16.10
C ALA A 364 23.51 -28.15 16.66
N ARG A 365 24.20 -28.35 17.81
CA ARG A 365 25.15 -27.38 18.35
C ARG A 365 26.35 -27.13 17.42
N LEU A 366 26.85 -28.16 16.74
CA LEU A 366 27.97 -28.00 15.81
C LEU A 366 27.56 -27.17 14.57
N ALA A 367 26.31 -27.30 14.11
CA ALA A 367 25.73 -26.43 13.09
C ALA A 367 25.47 -24.99 13.60
N GLU A 368 24.97 -24.83 14.83
CA GLU A 368 24.77 -23.53 15.48
C GLU A 368 26.08 -22.76 15.63
N TRP A 369 27.13 -23.39 16.14
CA TRP A 369 28.46 -22.79 16.30
C TRP A 369 29.12 -22.53 14.93
N GLY A 370 28.85 -23.37 13.93
CA GLY A 370 29.19 -23.11 12.54
C GLY A 370 28.50 -21.87 11.99
N LEU A 371 27.21 -21.67 12.30
CA LEU A 371 26.43 -20.49 11.90
C LEU A 371 26.95 -19.22 12.58
N TRP A 372 27.22 -19.24 13.89
CA TRP A 372 27.83 -18.12 14.61
C TRP A 372 29.25 -17.81 14.11
N GLY A 373 30.04 -18.83 13.76
CA GLY A 373 31.35 -18.66 13.13
C GLY A 373 31.25 -18.02 11.75
N LEU A 374 30.33 -18.48 10.89
CA LEU A 374 30.09 -17.93 9.56
C LEU A 374 29.52 -16.51 9.64
N LEU A 375 28.60 -16.24 10.57
CA LEU A 375 28.09 -14.91 10.89
C LEU A 375 29.20 -13.98 11.39
N GLY A 376 30.11 -14.48 12.23
CA GLY A 376 31.29 -13.76 12.71
C GLY A 376 32.27 -13.42 11.59
N ILE A 377 32.52 -14.35 10.66
CA ILE A 377 33.31 -14.11 9.44
C ILE A 377 32.59 -13.12 8.51
N LEU A 378 31.28 -13.23 8.34
CA LEU A 378 30.47 -12.30 7.55
C LEU A 378 30.52 -10.89 8.15
N LEU A 379 30.40 -10.76 9.49
CA LEU A 379 30.56 -9.51 10.22
C LEU A 379 31.98 -8.95 10.07
N LEU A 380 33.02 -9.77 10.20
CA LEU A 380 34.41 -9.36 10.00
C LEU A 380 34.62 -8.83 8.58
N VAL A 381 34.10 -9.54 7.56
CA VAL A 381 34.15 -9.10 6.16
C VAL A 381 33.35 -7.81 5.96
N LEU A 382 32.17 -7.66 6.57
CA LEU A 382 31.39 -6.42 6.56
C LEU A 382 32.11 -5.25 7.25
N LEU A 383 32.88 -5.52 8.31
CA LEU A 383 33.58 -4.51 9.11
C LEU A 383 34.91 -4.10 8.45
N LEU A 384 35.61 -5.03 7.78
CA LEU A 384 36.77 -4.76 6.93
C LEU A 384 36.36 -4.00 5.66
N THR A 385 35.31 -4.47 4.96
CA THR A 385 34.76 -3.79 3.77
C THR A 385 33.89 -2.58 4.10
N ALA A 386 33.60 -2.31 5.38
CA ALA A 386 32.83 -1.15 5.84
C ALA A 386 33.37 0.16 5.26
N ARG A 387 34.69 0.30 5.18
CA ARG A 387 35.36 1.49 4.64
C ARG A 387 35.03 1.74 3.15
N VAL A 388 34.61 0.70 2.41
CA VAL A 388 34.21 0.75 1.01
C VAL A 388 32.70 1.02 0.86
N TRP A 389 31.85 0.37 1.66
CA TRP A 389 30.39 0.42 1.47
C TRP A 389 29.63 1.42 2.35
N LEU A 390 30.12 1.81 3.54
CA LEU A 390 29.51 2.88 4.35
C LEU A 390 29.43 4.24 3.63
N PRO A 391 30.42 4.67 2.80
CA PRO A 391 30.30 5.89 2.01
C PRO A 391 29.08 5.91 1.07
N TRP A 392 28.67 4.74 0.58
CA TRP A 392 27.50 4.57 -0.29
C TRP A 392 26.19 4.60 0.54
N LEU A 393 26.12 3.80 1.61
CA LEU A 393 24.97 3.76 2.54
C LEU A 393 24.73 5.09 3.29
N ARG A 394 25.75 5.92 3.50
CA ARG A 394 25.62 7.28 4.09
C ARG A 394 25.09 8.33 3.10
N GLY A 395 24.67 7.93 1.90
CA GLY A 395 24.26 8.76 0.77
C GLY A 395 22.95 9.56 0.89
N SER A 396 22.71 10.28 2.00
CA SER A 396 21.74 11.39 2.04
C SER A 396 21.80 12.30 3.28
N GLY A 397 22.32 11.82 4.42
CA GLY A 397 22.10 12.49 5.72
C GLY A 397 23.00 13.70 6.06
N ARG A 398 24.31 13.61 5.81
CA ARG A 398 25.28 14.60 6.35
C ARG A 398 26.59 14.67 5.56
N ARG A 399 26.60 15.34 4.40
CA ARG A 399 27.85 15.97 3.92
C ARG A 399 28.16 17.16 4.83
N LYS A 400 29.03 16.95 5.82
CA LYS A 400 29.71 18.06 6.51
C LYS A 400 30.39 18.89 5.42
N ALA A 401 30.27 20.22 5.47
CA ALA A 401 31.01 21.10 4.56
C ALA A 401 32.49 21.09 4.98
N GLY A 402 33.22 20.05 4.58
CA GLY A 402 34.65 20.18 4.46
C GLY A 402 34.91 21.26 3.42
N ALA A 403 35.70 22.27 3.79
CA ALA A 403 36.36 23.10 2.78
C ALA A 403 37.05 22.14 1.80
N ALA A 404 36.96 22.42 0.50
CA ALA A 404 37.62 21.58 -0.48
C ALA A 404 39.12 21.56 -0.16
N ALA A 405 39.62 20.43 0.32
CA ALA A 405 41.06 20.19 0.34
C ALA A 405 41.57 20.45 -1.08
N PRO A 406 42.72 21.12 -1.25
CA PRO A 406 43.24 21.38 -2.58
C PRO A 406 43.34 20.05 -3.30
N VAL A 407 42.55 19.87 -4.36
CA VAL A 407 42.70 18.72 -5.23
C VAL A 407 44.08 18.91 -5.82
N ILE A 408 45.00 17.99 -5.48
CA ILE A 408 46.27 17.88 -6.18
C ILE A 408 45.92 17.31 -7.54
N GLU A 409 45.48 18.21 -8.43
CA GLU A 409 45.41 17.98 -9.85
C GLU A 409 46.85 17.86 -10.34
N GLU A 410 47.47 16.70 -10.09
CA GLU A 410 48.56 16.20 -10.94
C GLU A 410 47.93 15.87 -12.31
N ALA A 411 47.52 16.94 -13.00
CA ALA A 411 47.11 16.91 -14.39
C ALA A 411 48.26 16.25 -15.14
N VAL A 412 47.95 15.21 -15.93
CA VAL A 412 49.00 14.45 -16.59
C VAL A 412 49.59 15.33 -17.69
N GLU A 413 50.70 16.00 -17.38
CA GLU A 413 51.48 16.81 -18.30
C GLU A 413 52.17 15.90 -19.32
N LEU A 414 51.34 15.36 -20.22
CA LEU A 414 51.73 14.50 -21.31
C LEU A 414 52.53 15.34 -22.32
N PRO A 415 53.82 15.05 -22.56
CA PRO A 415 54.61 15.84 -23.49
C PRO A 415 53.96 15.82 -24.88
N ALA A 416 53.91 16.99 -25.52
CA ALA A 416 53.29 17.17 -26.83
C ALA A 416 54.01 16.36 -27.92
N VAL A 417 55.32 16.19 -27.78
CA VAL A 417 56.17 15.32 -28.61
C VAL A 417 56.33 13.97 -27.90
N LEU A 418 56.21 12.88 -28.65
CA LEU A 418 56.50 11.52 -28.16
C LEU A 418 58.03 11.32 -28.04
N PRO A 419 58.54 10.74 -26.93
CA PRO A 419 59.96 10.41 -26.80
C PRO A 419 60.47 9.50 -27.93
N PRO A 420 61.77 9.58 -28.30
CA PRO A 420 62.34 8.75 -29.35
C PRO A 420 62.35 7.25 -28.98
N ASP A 421 62.59 6.93 -27.70
CA ASP A 421 62.36 5.59 -27.15
C ASP A 421 61.13 5.61 -26.23
N VAL A 422 60.04 5.07 -26.76
CA VAL A 422 58.76 4.92 -26.04
C VAL A 422 58.82 3.75 -25.05
N ALA A 423 59.55 2.67 -25.37
CA ALA A 423 59.53 1.43 -24.60
C ALA A 423 60.27 1.59 -23.27
N THR A 424 61.49 2.15 -23.30
CA THR A 424 62.27 2.40 -22.09
C THR A 424 61.60 3.46 -21.20
N GLN A 425 61.00 4.50 -21.80
CA GLN A 425 60.25 5.51 -21.03
C GLN A 425 58.95 4.96 -20.41
N ALA A 426 58.26 4.03 -21.08
CA ALA A 426 57.13 3.32 -20.48
C ALA A 426 57.57 2.41 -19.33
N GLY A 427 58.71 1.73 -19.45
CA GLY A 427 59.32 0.94 -18.37
C GLY A 427 59.67 1.80 -17.16
N LEU A 428 60.40 2.90 -17.35
CA LEU A 428 60.75 3.84 -16.28
C LEU A 428 59.52 4.40 -15.56
N LEU A 429 58.45 4.76 -16.30
CA LEU A 429 57.18 5.20 -15.69
C LEU A 429 56.44 4.07 -14.95
N TRP A 430 56.63 2.81 -15.36
CA TRP A 430 56.06 1.66 -14.65
C TRP A 430 56.80 1.41 -13.33
N ASP A 431 58.13 1.37 -13.37
CA ASP A 431 59.00 1.13 -12.21
C ASP A 431 58.94 2.27 -11.18
N GLN A 432 58.71 3.52 -11.63
CA GLN A 432 58.41 4.67 -10.78
C GLN A 432 57.00 4.62 -10.13
N GLY A 433 56.25 3.52 -10.27
CA GLY A 433 54.92 3.37 -9.69
C GLY A 433 53.84 4.22 -10.36
N ARG A 434 54.05 4.66 -11.61
CA ARG A 434 53.12 5.50 -12.41
C ARG A 434 52.49 4.70 -13.58
N PRO A 435 51.89 3.50 -13.36
CA PRO A 435 51.49 2.59 -14.44
C PRO A 435 50.42 3.17 -15.38
N ARG A 436 49.57 4.09 -14.90
CA ARG A 436 48.61 4.81 -15.74
C ARG A 436 49.30 5.76 -16.74
N GLN A 437 50.42 6.37 -16.35
CA GLN A 437 51.19 7.27 -17.23
C GLN A 437 51.97 6.43 -18.27
N ALA A 438 52.55 5.30 -17.85
CA ALA A 438 53.15 4.32 -18.77
C ALA A 438 52.14 3.79 -19.82
N LEU A 439 50.95 3.35 -19.40
CA LEU A 439 49.91 2.88 -20.31
C LEU A 439 49.37 3.99 -21.23
N ALA A 440 49.24 5.24 -20.75
CA ALA A 440 48.86 6.38 -21.58
C ALA A 440 49.92 6.69 -22.65
N LEU A 441 51.21 6.61 -22.31
CA LEU A 441 52.33 6.82 -23.23
C LEU A 441 52.39 5.72 -24.30
N LEU A 442 52.27 4.45 -23.90
CA LEU A 442 52.16 3.31 -24.82
C LEU A 442 50.93 3.44 -25.75
N TYR A 443 49.78 3.84 -25.21
CA TYR A 443 48.57 4.05 -26.02
C TYR A 443 48.75 5.18 -27.04
N ARG A 444 49.26 6.36 -26.64
CA ARG A 444 49.53 7.49 -27.56
C ARG A 444 50.51 7.12 -28.67
N ALA A 445 51.60 6.42 -28.35
CA ALA A 445 52.54 5.92 -29.34
C ALA A 445 51.87 4.95 -30.33
N SER A 446 51.06 4.02 -29.81
CA SER A 446 50.32 3.05 -30.60
C SER A 446 49.27 3.70 -31.52
N VAL A 447 48.66 4.81 -31.10
CA VAL A 447 47.75 5.58 -31.97
C VAL A 447 48.51 6.34 -33.06
N ARG A 448 49.72 6.85 -32.78
CA ARG A 448 50.57 7.47 -33.82
C ARG A 448 51.00 6.44 -34.87
N THR A 449 51.47 5.27 -34.46
CA THR A 449 51.86 4.20 -35.40
C THR A 449 50.66 3.62 -36.17
N VAL A 450 49.44 3.64 -35.61
CA VAL A 450 48.22 3.37 -36.40
C VAL A 450 47.99 4.43 -37.48
N GLY A 451 48.15 5.73 -37.18
CA GLY A 451 48.06 6.78 -38.21
C GLY A 451 49.09 6.59 -39.32
N GLU A 452 50.34 6.36 -38.95
CA GLU A 452 51.48 6.11 -39.86
C GLU A 452 51.27 4.86 -40.72
N ARG A 453 51.01 3.69 -40.12
CA ARG A 453 50.91 2.39 -40.83
C ARG A 453 49.59 2.16 -41.57
N SER A 454 48.53 2.91 -41.27
CA SER A 454 47.24 2.78 -41.98
C SER A 454 46.99 3.85 -43.05
N GLY A 455 47.84 4.88 -43.13
CA GLY A 455 47.66 6.01 -44.05
C GLY A 455 46.43 6.89 -43.73
N ILE A 456 45.85 6.76 -42.52
CA ILE A 456 44.66 7.51 -42.11
C ILE A 456 45.06 8.66 -41.18
N ALA A 457 44.78 9.90 -41.59
CA ALA A 457 44.76 11.04 -40.68
C ALA A 457 43.60 10.89 -39.68
N LEU A 458 43.90 10.44 -38.46
CA LEU A 458 42.94 10.37 -37.37
C LEU A 458 42.55 11.80 -36.92
N PRO A 459 41.24 12.12 -36.80
CA PRO A 459 40.82 13.45 -36.38
C PRO A 459 41.16 13.70 -34.89
N PRO A 460 41.43 14.96 -34.49
CA PRO A 460 41.61 15.30 -33.08
C PRO A 460 40.32 14.97 -32.30
N GLY A 461 40.46 14.19 -31.22
CA GLY A 461 39.32 13.64 -30.47
C GLY A 461 38.78 12.30 -31.01
N ALA A 462 39.53 11.58 -31.86
CA ALA A 462 39.16 10.22 -32.27
C ALA A 462 39.02 9.28 -31.06
N THR A 463 37.88 8.58 -30.96
CA THR A 463 37.59 7.62 -29.88
C THR A 463 38.37 6.32 -30.04
N GLU A 464 38.57 5.58 -28.95
CA GLU A 464 39.28 4.29 -28.96
C GLU A 464 38.65 3.30 -29.94
N ALA A 465 37.32 3.32 -30.08
CA ALA A 465 36.54 2.52 -31.03
C ALA A 465 36.62 3.02 -32.49
N GLN A 466 37.11 4.23 -32.75
CA GLN A 466 37.50 4.69 -34.10
C GLN A 466 38.94 4.24 -34.41
N CYS A 467 39.87 4.36 -33.46
CA CYS A 467 41.25 3.86 -33.62
C CYS A 467 41.29 2.34 -33.86
N LEU A 468 40.47 1.55 -33.15
CA LEU A 468 40.29 0.11 -33.39
C LEU A 468 39.64 -0.25 -34.74
N ARG A 469 39.05 0.72 -35.45
CA ARG A 469 38.57 0.55 -36.83
C ARG A 469 39.62 0.99 -37.85
N ALA A 470 40.40 2.03 -37.56
CA ALA A 470 41.53 2.46 -38.38
C ALA A 470 42.63 1.38 -38.45
N SER A 471 42.98 0.76 -37.31
CA SER A 471 43.99 -0.32 -37.26
C SER A 471 43.65 -1.52 -38.15
N ARG A 472 42.37 -1.77 -38.48
CA ARG A 472 41.97 -2.84 -39.41
C ARG A 472 42.60 -2.71 -40.80
N ARG A 473 43.02 -1.50 -41.21
CA ARG A 473 43.73 -1.28 -42.49
C ARG A 473 45.24 -1.51 -42.43
N MET A 474 45.82 -1.82 -41.26
CA MET A 474 47.20 -2.28 -41.19
C MET A 474 47.33 -3.61 -41.97
N PRO A 475 48.42 -3.83 -42.73
CA PRO A 475 48.58 -5.05 -43.54
C PRO A 475 48.77 -6.29 -42.65
N GLU A 476 49.59 -6.18 -41.61
CA GLU A 476 49.95 -7.31 -40.73
C GLU A 476 48.87 -7.62 -39.69
N ALA A 477 48.62 -8.91 -39.44
CA ALA A 477 47.66 -9.34 -38.42
C ALA A 477 48.19 -9.10 -36.99
N ALA A 478 49.47 -9.36 -36.75
CA ALA A 478 50.10 -9.25 -35.42
C ALA A 478 49.98 -7.84 -34.83
N ASP A 479 50.25 -6.81 -35.65
CA ASP A 479 50.04 -5.38 -35.33
C ASP A 479 48.63 -5.09 -34.81
N ARG A 480 47.61 -5.63 -35.51
CA ARG A 480 46.20 -5.38 -35.19
C ARG A 480 45.81 -5.97 -33.83
N ASP A 481 46.30 -7.17 -33.53
CA ASP A 481 46.05 -7.85 -32.26
C ASP A 481 46.90 -7.30 -31.11
N LEU A 482 48.11 -6.80 -31.39
CA LEU A 482 48.91 -6.03 -30.44
C LEU A 482 48.19 -4.73 -30.07
N PHE A 483 47.79 -3.93 -31.06
CA PHE A 483 47.04 -2.69 -30.85
C PHE A 483 45.74 -2.95 -30.08
N ALA A 484 44.98 -3.97 -30.46
CA ALA A 484 43.75 -4.33 -29.75
C ALA A 484 44.00 -4.78 -28.30
N ARG A 485 45.13 -5.42 -27.98
CA ARG A 485 45.51 -5.73 -26.58
C ARG A 485 45.83 -4.45 -25.80
N ILE A 486 46.62 -3.53 -26.36
CA ILE A 486 46.96 -2.24 -25.72
C ILE A 486 45.72 -1.39 -25.44
N VAL A 487 44.81 -1.25 -26.42
CA VAL A 487 43.54 -0.52 -26.25
C VAL A 487 42.68 -1.12 -25.14
N ARG A 488 42.53 -2.45 -25.10
CA ARG A 488 41.75 -3.13 -24.04
C ARG A 488 42.37 -2.92 -22.66
N MET A 489 43.69 -2.98 -22.54
CA MET A 489 44.41 -2.75 -21.28
C MET A 489 44.26 -1.30 -20.78
N TRP A 490 44.35 -0.32 -21.70
CA TRP A 490 44.04 1.08 -21.41
C TRP A 490 42.57 1.26 -20.96
N GLN A 491 41.61 0.69 -21.67
CA GLN A 491 40.18 0.77 -21.32
C GLN A 491 39.87 0.19 -19.93
N TYR A 492 40.51 -0.93 -19.54
CA TYR A 492 40.39 -1.47 -18.18
C TYR A 492 41.02 -0.53 -17.14
N ALA A 493 42.21 0.02 -17.39
CA ALA A 493 42.90 0.90 -16.44
C ALA A 493 42.23 2.28 -16.27
N ALA A 494 41.53 2.77 -17.30
CA ALA A 494 40.84 4.07 -17.33
C ALA A 494 39.39 4.00 -16.84
N TYR A 495 38.63 2.97 -17.23
CA TYR A 495 37.17 2.91 -17.01
C TYR A 495 36.70 1.69 -16.18
N GLY A 496 37.59 0.74 -15.84
CA GLY A 496 37.22 -0.55 -15.28
C GLY A 496 37.06 -0.60 -13.75
N MET A 497 35.81 -0.56 -13.27
CA MET A 497 35.40 -1.40 -12.14
C MET A 497 34.50 -2.51 -12.67
N SER A 498 34.76 -3.77 -12.32
CA SER A 498 34.09 -4.94 -12.90
C SER A 498 32.81 -5.33 -12.13
N PRO A 499 31.60 -5.14 -12.68
CA PRO A 499 30.36 -5.51 -11.99
C PRO A 499 30.23 -7.03 -11.80
N ARG A 500 30.93 -7.80 -12.64
CA ARG A 500 30.92 -9.27 -12.64
C ARG A 500 31.35 -9.85 -11.29
N LEU A 501 32.34 -9.26 -10.61
CA LEU A 501 32.82 -9.75 -9.33
C LEU A 501 31.75 -9.63 -8.23
N PHE A 502 30.99 -8.53 -8.23
CA PHE A 502 29.88 -8.32 -7.31
C PHE A 502 28.76 -9.35 -7.55
N TRP A 503 28.34 -9.55 -8.81
CA TRP A 503 27.30 -10.52 -9.14
C TRP A 503 27.73 -11.98 -8.89
N SER A 504 29.00 -12.34 -9.12
CA SER A 504 29.51 -13.68 -8.79
C SER A 504 29.60 -13.92 -7.28
N LEU A 505 29.98 -12.91 -6.49
CA LEU A 505 29.99 -13.00 -5.02
C LEU A 505 28.56 -13.06 -4.45
N LEU A 506 27.61 -12.31 -5.01
CA LEU A 506 26.19 -12.38 -4.64
C LEU A 506 25.60 -13.76 -4.93
N LEU A 507 25.87 -14.32 -6.11
CA LEU A 507 25.43 -15.67 -6.48
C LEU A 507 26.08 -16.74 -5.59
N GLY A 508 27.39 -16.63 -5.34
CA GLY A 508 28.11 -17.53 -4.44
C GLY A 508 27.56 -17.51 -3.02
N LEU A 509 27.24 -16.33 -2.48
CA LEU A 509 26.62 -16.17 -1.16
C LEU A 509 25.20 -16.78 -1.11
N LEU A 510 24.39 -16.59 -2.17
CA LEU A 510 23.07 -17.20 -2.30
C LEU A 510 23.12 -18.72 -2.33
N VAL A 511 24.11 -19.31 -3.03
CA VAL A 511 24.30 -20.78 -3.05
C VAL A 511 24.82 -21.28 -1.70
N LEU A 512 25.81 -20.60 -1.10
CA LEU A 512 26.41 -20.97 0.18
C LEU A 512 25.39 -20.97 1.34
N ILE A 513 24.38 -20.09 1.29
CA ILE A 513 23.33 -19.97 2.32
C ILE A 513 22.09 -20.79 1.95
N GLY A 514 21.66 -20.77 0.68
CA GLY A 514 20.42 -21.40 0.24
C GLY A 514 20.47 -22.94 0.27
N VAL A 515 21.60 -23.55 -0.10
CA VAL A 515 21.75 -25.01 -0.11
C VAL A 515 21.67 -25.63 1.30
N PRO A 516 22.40 -25.15 2.33
CA PRO A 516 22.22 -25.69 3.68
C PRO A 516 20.83 -25.38 4.26
N LEU A 517 20.19 -24.26 3.91
CA LEU A 517 18.82 -23.96 4.36
C LEU A 517 17.78 -24.93 3.80
N THR A 518 17.84 -25.29 2.52
CA THR A 518 16.90 -26.27 1.94
C THR A 518 17.16 -27.68 2.46
N ILE A 519 18.43 -28.06 2.69
CA ILE A 519 18.79 -29.34 3.33
C ILE A 519 18.29 -29.40 4.79
N LEU A 520 18.31 -28.27 5.52
CA LEU A 520 17.77 -28.18 6.88
C LEU A 520 16.23 -28.32 6.87
N TYR A 521 15.56 -27.58 6.00
CA TYR A 521 14.09 -27.56 5.88
C TYR A 521 13.53 -28.97 5.58
N LEU A 522 14.07 -29.63 4.55
CA LEU A 522 13.68 -30.98 4.13
C LEU A 522 14.09 -32.09 5.13
N ARG A 523 14.87 -31.77 6.17
CA ARG A 523 15.16 -32.67 7.30
C ARG A 523 14.33 -32.39 8.56
N THR A 524 13.55 -31.30 8.58
CA THR A 524 12.82 -30.84 9.76
C THR A 524 11.30 -30.86 9.58
N HIS A 525 10.78 -30.89 8.35
CA HIS A 525 9.34 -30.83 8.05
C HIS A 525 8.86 -32.05 7.21
N GLU A 526 7.60 -32.49 7.42
CA GLU A 526 6.92 -33.66 6.83
C GLU A 526 5.52 -33.30 6.30
N ARG A 527 5.02 -34.01 5.26
CA ARG A 527 3.65 -33.86 4.75
C ARG A 527 2.62 -34.67 5.54
N VAL A 528 1.54 -33.98 5.91
CA VAL A 528 0.29 -34.48 6.49
C VAL A 528 -0.88 -33.99 5.61
N THR A 529 -2.09 -34.50 5.80
CA THR A 529 -3.31 -33.95 5.21
C THR A 529 -4.35 -33.79 6.32
N GLU A 530 -4.92 -32.60 6.44
CA GLU A 530 -5.85 -32.27 7.53
C GLU A 530 -7.23 -31.93 6.98
N THR A 531 -8.29 -32.50 7.57
CA THR A 531 -9.68 -32.28 7.19
C THR A 531 -10.28 -31.16 8.03
N LEU A 532 -10.25 -29.94 7.51
CA LEU A 532 -10.82 -28.77 8.18
C LEU A 532 -12.32 -28.69 7.88
N THR A 533 -13.12 -28.53 8.93
CA THR A 533 -14.52 -28.10 8.81
C THR A 533 -14.56 -26.62 8.44
N LEU A 534 -15.26 -26.27 7.37
CA LEU A 534 -15.49 -24.88 6.97
C LEU A 534 -16.79 -24.36 7.62
N PRO A 535 -16.93 -23.04 7.81
CA PRO A 535 -18.20 -22.43 8.23
C PRO A 535 -19.35 -22.74 7.24
N PRO A 536 -20.61 -22.64 7.69
CA PRO A 536 -21.79 -22.99 6.89
C PRO A 536 -21.88 -22.18 5.59
N GLN A 537 -22.43 -22.82 4.56
CA GLN A 537 -22.53 -22.30 3.19
C GLN A 537 -23.99 -22.27 2.70
N GLY A 538 -24.24 -21.64 1.55
CA GLY A 538 -25.58 -21.57 0.97
C GLY A 538 -26.57 -20.85 1.89
N GLU A 539 -27.76 -21.42 2.10
CA GLU A 539 -28.80 -20.85 2.98
C GLU A 539 -28.40 -20.89 4.46
N ALA A 540 -27.71 -21.95 4.92
CA ALA A 540 -27.23 -22.08 6.29
C ALA A 540 -26.35 -20.89 6.73
N SER A 541 -25.60 -20.28 5.79
CA SER A 541 -24.74 -19.12 6.06
C SER A 541 -25.48 -17.82 6.46
N TYR A 542 -26.81 -17.76 6.34
CA TYR A 542 -27.60 -16.55 6.68
C TYR A 542 -29.02 -16.82 7.24
N ASN A 543 -29.51 -18.05 7.24
CA ASN A 543 -30.78 -18.43 7.86
C ASN A 543 -30.51 -19.14 9.21
N PRO A 544 -30.67 -18.48 10.37
CA PRO A 544 -30.51 -19.13 11.67
C PRO A 544 -31.53 -20.24 11.95
N LEU A 545 -32.66 -20.31 11.23
CA LEU A 545 -33.64 -21.38 11.36
C LEU A 545 -33.44 -22.50 10.31
N TYR A 546 -32.26 -22.57 9.67
CA TYR A 546 -31.97 -23.58 8.65
C TYR A 546 -32.06 -25.02 9.19
N VAL A 547 -31.45 -25.28 10.36
CA VAL A 547 -31.50 -26.59 11.04
C VAL A 547 -32.95 -27.02 11.27
N LEU A 548 -33.74 -26.14 11.89
CA LEU A 548 -35.15 -26.38 12.17
C LEU A 548 -35.94 -26.68 10.89
N GLY A 549 -35.67 -25.94 9.81
CA GLY A 549 -36.31 -26.15 8.53
C GLY A 549 -35.97 -27.48 7.87
N GLN A 550 -34.71 -27.92 7.97
CA GLN A 550 -34.30 -29.24 7.47
C GLN A 550 -34.81 -30.39 8.36
N ALA A 551 -34.85 -30.22 9.68
CA ALA A 551 -35.40 -31.20 10.61
C ALA A 551 -36.89 -31.45 10.36
N LEU A 552 -37.69 -30.37 10.24
CA LEU A 552 -39.13 -30.49 9.94
C LEU A 552 -39.38 -31.14 8.55
N ARG A 553 -38.56 -30.85 7.54
CA ARG A 553 -38.62 -31.56 6.23
C ARG A 553 -38.20 -33.03 6.33
N ALA A 554 -37.22 -33.35 7.18
CA ALA A 554 -36.78 -34.72 7.44
C ALA A 554 -37.82 -35.56 8.22
N ASP A 555 -38.78 -34.90 8.87
CA ASP A 555 -39.98 -35.47 9.50
C ASP A 555 -41.23 -35.41 8.58
N GLY A 556 -41.06 -35.02 7.30
CA GLY A 556 -42.10 -35.03 6.28
C GLY A 556 -43.03 -33.80 6.24
N ILE A 557 -42.74 -32.74 7.00
CA ILE A 557 -43.56 -31.52 7.06
C ILE A 557 -43.15 -30.55 5.94
N GLU A 558 -44.12 -29.85 5.34
CA GLU A 558 -43.85 -28.80 4.35
C GLU A 558 -43.37 -27.52 5.04
N VAL A 559 -42.19 -27.00 4.64
CA VAL A 559 -41.54 -25.87 5.32
C VAL A 559 -41.09 -24.77 4.36
N HIS A 560 -41.57 -23.55 4.60
CA HIS A 560 -41.27 -22.35 3.82
C HIS A 560 -40.41 -21.35 4.63
N SER A 561 -39.12 -21.26 4.32
CA SER A 561 -38.20 -20.26 4.90
C SER A 561 -38.38 -18.89 4.23
N ARG A 562 -38.54 -17.79 4.99
CA ARG A 562 -38.59 -16.41 4.46
C ARG A 562 -37.81 -15.41 5.33
N PRO A 563 -37.10 -14.42 4.74
CA PRO A 563 -36.33 -13.45 5.51
C PRO A 563 -37.16 -12.39 6.23
N ARG A 564 -38.44 -12.22 5.86
CA ARG A 564 -39.42 -11.28 6.47
C ARG A 564 -40.83 -11.81 6.31
N LEU A 565 -41.75 -11.33 7.14
CA LEU A 565 -43.18 -11.57 7.02
C LEU A 565 -43.74 -10.83 5.79
N ASP A 566 -44.31 -11.55 4.82
CA ASP A 566 -45.03 -10.99 3.67
C ASP A 566 -46.31 -11.77 3.38
N LEU A 567 -47.41 -11.30 4.00
CA LEU A 567 -48.74 -11.91 3.91
C LEU A 567 -49.38 -11.83 2.50
N GLN A 568 -48.75 -11.14 1.53
CA GLN A 568 -49.20 -11.17 0.13
C GLN A 568 -48.58 -12.35 -0.65
N GLN A 569 -47.44 -12.87 -0.19
CA GLN A 569 -46.75 -14.02 -0.78
C GLN A 569 -46.92 -15.32 0.03
N MET A 570 -47.31 -15.22 1.29
CA MET A 570 -47.51 -16.36 2.19
C MET A 570 -48.98 -16.80 2.16
N THR A 571 -49.27 -17.89 1.46
CA THR A 571 -50.62 -18.49 1.36
C THR A 571 -50.93 -19.32 2.62
N LEU A 572 -51.10 -18.64 3.76
CA LEU A 572 -51.26 -19.27 5.07
C LEU A 572 -52.56 -20.08 5.19
N GLY A 573 -52.44 -21.40 5.37
CA GLY A 573 -53.54 -22.32 5.64
C GLY A 573 -54.08 -22.22 7.08
N PRO A 574 -55.32 -22.69 7.35
CA PRO A 574 -55.96 -22.58 8.67
C PRO A 574 -55.35 -23.49 9.75
N HIS A 575 -54.38 -24.34 9.40
CA HIS A 575 -53.63 -25.19 10.34
C HIS A 575 -52.11 -25.00 10.22
N ASP A 576 -51.67 -23.96 9.51
CA ASP A 576 -50.26 -23.63 9.39
C ASP A 576 -49.69 -23.10 10.72
N THR A 577 -48.37 -23.16 10.86
CA THR A 577 -47.62 -22.58 11.99
C THR A 577 -46.62 -21.55 11.47
N VAL A 578 -46.66 -20.33 12.00
CA VAL A 578 -45.71 -19.26 11.68
C VAL A 578 -44.75 -19.08 12.85
N VAL A 579 -43.45 -19.31 12.63
CA VAL A 579 -42.39 -19.05 13.62
C VAL A 579 -41.73 -17.72 13.30
N LEU A 580 -41.96 -16.72 14.14
CA LEU A 580 -41.57 -15.33 13.93
C LEU A 580 -40.40 -14.94 14.84
N LEU A 581 -39.18 -15.15 14.34
CA LEU A 581 -37.92 -14.72 14.97
C LEU A 581 -37.60 -13.24 14.67
N GLN A 582 -38.26 -12.65 13.65
CA GLN A 582 -38.26 -11.20 13.42
C GLN A 582 -38.79 -10.47 14.66
N ASP A 583 -38.15 -9.35 14.97
CA ASP A 583 -38.50 -8.52 16.12
C ASP A 583 -39.95 -8.02 16.04
N SER A 584 -40.68 -8.15 17.14
CA SER A 584 -42.06 -7.68 17.27
C SER A 584 -42.15 -6.14 17.14
N SER A 585 -41.09 -5.41 17.48
CA SER A 585 -40.98 -3.95 17.32
C SER A 585 -40.75 -3.52 15.86
N GLU A 586 -40.13 -4.37 15.01
CA GLU A 586 -39.94 -4.11 13.57
C GLU A 586 -41.18 -4.43 12.71
N LEU A 587 -42.27 -4.98 13.28
CA LEU A 587 -43.44 -5.39 12.51
C LEU A 587 -44.30 -4.20 12.04
N PRO A 588 -44.59 -4.07 10.73
CA PRO A 588 -45.51 -3.03 10.26
C PRO A 588 -46.91 -3.20 10.86
N ALA A 589 -47.44 -2.15 11.50
CA ALA A 589 -48.80 -2.11 12.01
C ALA A 589 -49.90 -2.64 11.04
N PRO A 590 -49.91 -2.33 9.72
CA PRO A 590 -50.92 -2.90 8.81
C PRO A 590 -50.80 -4.42 8.57
N SER A 591 -49.67 -5.04 8.92
CA SER A 591 -49.48 -6.49 8.81
C SER A 591 -49.97 -7.25 10.06
N VAL A 592 -50.10 -6.58 11.20
CA VAL A 592 -50.53 -7.21 12.47
C VAL A 592 -51.96 -7.73 12.38
N LYS A 593 -52.90 -6.88 11.95
CA LYS A 593 -54.31 -7.29 11.92
C LYS A 593 -54.55 -8.49 10.99
N PRO A 594 -54.09 -8.52 9.72
CA PRO A 594 -54.29 -9.68 8.85
C PRO A 594 -53.61 -10.98 9.34
N LEU A 595 -52.55 -10.86 10.17
CA LEU A 595 -51.93 -12.00 10.85
C LEU A 595 -52.84 -12.53 11.97
N LEU A 596 -53.39 -11.65 12.82
CA LEU A 596 -54.33 -12.03 13.86
C LEU A 596 -55.67 -12.56 13.30
N ASP A 597 -56.21 -11.90 12.26
CA ASP A 597 -57.37 -12.36 11.48
C ASP A 597 -57.14 -13.77 10.88
N TRP A 598 -55.88 -14.21 10.69
CA TRP A 598 -55.51 -15.58 10.29
C TRP A 598 -55.41 -16.55 11.48
N VAL A 599 -54.81 -16.15 12.59
CA VAL A 599 -54.79 -16.95 13.84
C VAL A 599 -56.23 -17.27 14.27
N ASP A 600 -57.15 -16.29 14.18
CA ASP A 600 -58.58 -16.49 14.47
C ASP A 600 -59.23 -17.65 13.69
N ARG A 601 -58.70 -18.01 12.51
CA ARG A 601 -59.16 -19.11 11.65
C ARG A 601 -58.53 -20.48 11.96
N GLY A 602 -57.74 -20.60 13.03
CA GLY A 602 -57.08 -21.85 13.44
C GLY A 602 -55.55 -21.84 13.36
N GLY A 603 -54.95 -20.76 12.82
CA GLY A 603 -53.50 -20.63 12.67
C GLY A 603 -52.75 -20.64 14.01
N HIS A 604 -51.48 -21.05 13.98
CA HIS A 604 -50.60 -21.02 15.15
C HIS A 604 -49.44 -20.06 14.95
N LEU A 605 -49.41 -18.98 15.75
CA LEU A 605 -48.32 -18.01 15.73
C LEU A 605 -47.36 -18.27 16.89
N LEU A 606 -46.07 -18.47 16.60
CA LEU A 606 -44.96 -18.38 17.55
C LEU A 606 -44.32 -16.99 17.39
N VAL A 607 -44.26 -16.21 18.47
CA VAL A 607 -43.65 -14.87 18.50
C VAL A 607 -42.79 -14.71 19.75
N ARG A 608 -41.66 -14.00 19.61
CA ARG A 608 -40.81 -13.61 20.75
C ARG A 608 -40.99 -12.13 21.13
N THR A 609 -40.68 -11.81 22.38
CA THR A 609 -40.46 -10.43 22.82
C THR A 609 -39.23 -9.79 22.14
N PRO A 610 -39.10 -8.45 22.11
CA PRO A 610 -37.87 -7.78 21.70
C PRO A 610 -36.67 -8.22 22.55
N PRO A 611 -35.44 -8.22 22.01
CA PRO A 611 -34.26 -8.58 22.78
C PRO A 611 -33.97 -7.51 23.86
N PRO A 612 -33.20 -7.85 24.90
CA PRO A 612 -32.79 -6.88 25.90
C PRO A 612 -31.88 -5.79 25.29
N ALA A 613 -32.48 -4.62 25.07
CA ALA A 613 -31.79 -3.37 24.76
C ALA A 613 -31.93 -2.37 25.93
N GLU A 614 -31.23 -1.25 25.85
CA GLU A 614 -31.38 -0.14 26.81
C GLU A 614 -32.71 0.60 26.53
N ASP A 615 -33.65 0.58 27.48
CA ASP A 615 -35.03 1.04 27.28
C ASP A 615 -35.16 2.57 27.37
N ASP A 616 -34.82 3.23 26.26
CA ASP A 616 -35.04 4.66 26.02
C ASP A 616 -36.54 5.04 26.10
N THR A 617 -36.85 6.33 26.30
CA THR A 617 -38.23 6.85 26.29
C THR A 617 -38.95 6.74 24.94
N GLY A 618 -38.23 6.33 23.88
CA GLY A 618 -38.76 6.02 22.54
C GLY A 618 -38.84 4.52 22.23
N SER A 619 -38.56 3.64 23.19
CA SER A 619 -38.66 2.18 23.04
C SER A 619 -40.12 1.73 22.87
N THR A 620 -40.33 0.64 22.13
CA THR A 620 -41.66 0.04 21.91
C THR A 620 -41.53 -1.46 21.70
N GLN A 621 -42.48 -2.22 22.25
CA GLN A 621 -42.62 -3.67 22.04
C GLN A 621 -43.37 -4.03 20.74
N GLY A 622 -43.89 -3.02 20.05
CA GLY A 622 -44.48 -3.14 18.73
C GLY A 622 -45.96 -3.52 18.71
N PRO A 623 -46.66 -3.17 17.61
CA PRO A 623 -48.13 -3.19 17.54
C PRO A 623 -48.76 -4.58 17.62
N LEU A 624 -47.97 -5.67 17.55
CA LEU A 624 -48.43 -7.04 17.75
C LEU A 624 -48.58 -7.38 19.24
N LEU A 625 -47.58 -7.08 20.07
CA LEU A 625 -47.63 -7.40 21.50
C LEU A 625 -48.61 -6.48 22.24
N ASP A 626 -48.68 -5.20 21.85
CA ASP A 626 -49.67 -4.25 22.35
C ASP A 626 -51.12 -4.73 22.11
N GLN A 627 -51.42 -5.28 20.93
CA GLN A 627 -52.75 -5.84 20.60
C GLN A 627 -53.04 -7.17 21.30
N LEU A 628 -52.00 -7.94 21.64
CA LEU A 628 -52.13 -9.18 22.42
C LEU A 628 -52.20 -8.94 23.94
N GLY A 629 -52.01 -7.71 24.40
CA GLY A 629 -51.98 -7.38 25.83
C GLY A 629 -50.79 -8.01 26.56
N VAL A 630 -49.63 -8.05 25.89
CA VAL A 630 -48.36 -8.57 26.40
C VAL A 630 -47.43 -7.39 26.71
N ASP A 631 -47.10 -7.21 27.98
CA ASP A 631 -46.22 -6.12 28.43
C ASP A 631 -44.85 -6.67 28.83
N SER A 632 -43.84 -6.31 28.04
CA SER A 632 -42.44 -6.77 28.12
C SER A 632 -41.43 -5.65 28.40
N LEU A 633 -41.75 -4.39 28.09
CA LEU A 633 -40.84 -3.25 28.35
C LEU A 633 -40.47 -3.13 29.84
N PHE A 634 -39.24 -2.71 30.12
CA PHE A 634 -38.65 -2.56 31.46
C PHE A 634 -38.55 -3.84 32.31
N GLN A 635 -38.86 -5.01 31.74
CA GLN A 635 -38.63 -6.31 32.39
C GLN A 635 -37.18 -6.77 32.24
N ARG A 636 -36.76 -7.69 33.11
CA ARG A 636 -35.40 -8.24 33.14
C ARG A 636 -35.22 -9.41 32.17
N SER A 637 -33.96 -9.80 32.01
CA SER A 637 -33.54 -11.06 31.42
C SER A 637 -32.87 -11.88 32.51
N ASP A 638 -33.40 -13.08 32.72
CA ASP A 638 -33.00 -14.05 33.75
C ASP A 638 -33.23 -15.45 33.15
N CYS A 639 -32.39 -16.43 33.51
CA CYS A 639 -32.53 -17.82 33.04
C CYS A 639 -33.73 -18.54 33.68
N GLN A 640 -34.35 -19.49 32.97
CA GLN A 640 -35.39 -20.38 33.50
C GLN A 640 -34.92 -21.83 33.45
N PRO A 641 -34.77 -22.55 34.57
CA PRO A 641 -34.44 -23.97 34.54
C PRO A 641 -35.50 -24.77 33.75
N PHE A 642 -35.06 -25.79 33.03
CA PHE A 642 -35.91 -26.72 32.27
C PHE A 642 -35.35 -28.14 32.41
N HIS A 643 -36.21 -29.13 32.65
CA HIS A 643 -35.79 -30.47 33.05
C HIS A 643 -36.51 -31.55 32.23
N ILE A 644 -35.73 -32.44 31.59
CA ILE A 644 -36.22 -33.56 30.78
C ILE A 644 -35.70 -34.88 31.37
N ASP A 645 -36.40 -35.98 31.11
CA ASP A 645 -36.10 -37.28 31.72
C ASP A 645 -34.69 -37.81 31.38
N ASP A 646 -34.12 -37.37 30.25
CA ASP A 646 -32.77 -37.70 29.78
C ASP A 646 -31.68 -36.71 30.23
N ASP A 647 -32.03 -35.48 30.64
CA ASP A 647 -31.07 -34.44 31.05
C ASP A 647 -31.65 -33.46 32.08
N SER A 648 -30.96 -33.30 33.22
CA SER A 648 -31.43 -32.53 34.37
C SER A 648 -30.38 -31.52 34.87
N GLY A 649 -30.41 -30.32 34.28
CA GLY A 649 -29.55 -29.20 34.67
C GLY A 649 -29.68 -27.96 33.78
N HIS A 650 -30.26 -28.13 32.58
CA HIS A 650 -30.34 -27.07 31.56
C HIS A 650 -31.23 -25.90 31.97
N SER A 651 -30.92 -24.71 31.43
CA SER A 651 -31.58 -23.46 31.73
C SER A 651 -31.74 -22.59 30.49
N GLU A 652 -32.99 -22.25 30.20
CA GLU A 652 -33.50 -21.68 28.97
C GLU A 652 -33.72 -20.16 29.11
N PHE A 653 -33.98 -19.48 27.98
CA PHE A 653 -34.41 -18.08 27.92
C PHE A 653 -33.49 -17.04 28.58
N CYS A 654 -32.23 -17.36 28.89
CA CYS A 654 -31.29 -16.45 29.54
C CYS A 654 -31.11 -15.10 28.83
N GLY A 655 -31.08 -15.09 27.49
CA GLY A 655 -31.03 -13.87 26.67
C GLY A 655 -32.39 -13.20 26.43
N GLY A 656 -33.49 -13.81 26.87
CA GLY A 656 -34.85 -13.36 26.60
C GLY A 656 -35.34 -12.29 27.55
N ARG A 657 -36.22 -11.39 27.07
CA ARG A 657 -36.88 -10.40 27.93
C ARG A 657 -38.14 -11.02 28.53
N ARG A 658 -38.23 -11.05 29.86
CA ARG A 658 -39.40 -11.57 30.59
C ARG A 658 -40.64 -10.71 30.28
N PHE A 659 -41.84 -11.26 30.43
CA PHE A 659 -43.07 -10.50 30.15
C PHE A 659 -44.21 -10.76 31.11
N THR A 660 -45.21 -9.89 31.03
CA THR A 660 -46.45 -9.93 31.79
C THR A 660 -47.66 -9.93 30.86
N LEU A 661 -48.80 -10.40 31.38
CA LEU A 661 -50.07 -10.44 30.64
C LEU A 661 -51.06 -9.47 31.28
N GLY A 662 -51.58 -8.53 30.47
CA GLY A 662 -52.73 -7.71 30.82
C GLY A 662 -53.98 -8.56 31.10
N PHE A 663 -54.97 -7.99 31.77
CA PHE A 663 -56.12 -8.74 32.30
C PHE A 663 -56.82 -9.63 31.26
N ALA A 664 -57.09 -9.10 30.06
CA ALA A 664 -57.71 -9.87 28.98
C ALA A 664 -56.83 -11.03 28.51
N ALA A 665 -55.55 -10.77 28.21
CA ALA A 665 -54.58 -11.78 27.78
C ALA A 665 -54.42 -12.89 28.85
N ARG A 666 -54.41 -12.53 30.13
CA ARG A 666 -54.34 -13.48 31.25
C ARG A 666 -55.57 -14.39 31.34
N THR A 667 -56.75 -13.93 30.90
CA THR A 667 -57.95 -14.81 30.77
C THR A 667 -57.95 -15.68 29.52
N GLN A 668 -57.16 -15.34 28.49
CA GLN A 668 -57.00 -16.11 27.25
C GLN A 668 -55.85 -17.13 27.31
N ALA A 669 -54.99 -17.07 28.33
CA ALA A 669 -53.83 -17.93 28.47
C ALA A 669 -54.20 -19.37 28.89
N GLU A 670 -54.09 -20.32 27.96
CA GLU A 670 -54.26 -21.76 28.20
C GLU A 670 -53.08 -22.37 28.97
N ARG A 671 -51.87 -21.88 28.69
CA ARG A 671 -50.60 -22.29 29.35
C ARG A 671 -49.78 -21.06 29.71
N ARG A 672 -49.01 -21.16 30.80
CA ARG A 672 -48.09 -20.13 31.32
C ARG A 672 -46.91 -20.82 32.01
N TRP A 673 -45.72 -20.26 31.88
CA TRP A 673 -44.49 -20.71 32.56
C TRP A 673 -43.59 -19.52 32.88
N GLY A 674 -42.92 -19.58 34.02
CA GLY A 674 -42.32 -18.44 34.72
C GLY A 674 -43.21 -17.93 35.87
N GLY A 675 -42.78 -16.84 36.52
CA GLY A 675 -43.48 -16.23 37.65
C GLY A 675 -44.75 -15.48 37.23
N ASP A 676 -45.62 -15.18 38.21
CA ASP A 676 -46.93 -14.56 37.96
C ASP A 676 -46.86 -13.08 37.50
N ARG A 677 -45.63 -12.51 37.47
CA ARG A 677 -45.23 -11.24 36.85
C ARG A 677 -43.96 -11.37 36.00
N ASP A 678 -43.55 -12.59 35.67
CA ASP A 678 -42.21 -12.90 35.15
C ASP A 678 -42.28 -14.13 34.22
N LEU A 679 -43.05 -14.04 33.15
CA LEU A 679 -43.31 -15.16 32.25
C LEU A 679 -42.20 -15.28 31.20
N VAL A 680 -41.79 -16.53 30.92
CA VAL A 680 -40.97 -16.89 29.76
C VAL A 680 -41.81 -17.43 28.60
N PHE A 681 -42.97 -18.00 28.90
CA PHE A 681 -43.88 -18.59 27.92
C PHE A 681 -45.33 -18.41 28.32
N ALA A 682 -46.16 -18.05 27.35
CA ALA A 682 -47.62 -18.05 27.46
C ALA A 682 -48.24 -18.51 26.15
N ARG A 683 -49.26 -19.37 26.21
CA ARG A 683 -50.05 -19.77 25.04
C ARG A 683 -51.46 -19.20 25.14
N LEU A 684 -51.72 -18.16 24.37
CA LEU A 684 -53.01 -17.45 24.32
C LEU A 684 -53.92 -18.10 23.27
N ARG A 685 -55.22 -18.25 23.59
CA ARG A 685 -56.25 -18.62 22.62
C ARG A 685 -56.72 -17.36 21.89
N HIS A 686 -56.76 -17.42 20.55
CA HIS A 686 -57.22 -16.32 19.70
C HIS A 686 -58.12 -16.91 18.60
N GLY A 687 -59.43 -16.66 18.71
CA GLY A 687 -60.45 -17.31 17.89
C GLY A 687 -60.39 -18.84 18.00
N GLN A 688 -60.19 -19.50 16.85
CA GLN A 688 -59.99 -20.95 16.77
C GLN A 688 -58.52 -21.37 16.87
N GLY A 689 -57.57 -20.44 16.71
CA GLY A 689 -56.13 -20.68 16.74
C GLY A 689 -55.47 -20.24 18.04
N LYS A 690 -54.13 -20.14 18.01
CA LYS A 690 -53.30 -19.90 19.20
C LYS A 690 -52.11 -19.01 18.92
N VAL A 691 -51.69 -18.24 19.92
CA VAL A 691 -50.45 -17.49 19.93
C VAL A 691 -49.56 -18.00 21.07
N SER A 692 -48.42 -18.61 20.73
CA SER A 692 -47.32 -18.88 21.65
C SER A 692 -46.43 -17.63 21.74
N VAL A 693 -46.41 -16.98 22.88
CA VAL A 693 -45.51 -15.85 23.20
C VAL A 693 -44.34 -16.38 24.02
N LEU A 694 -43.12 -15.99 23.65
CA LEU A 694 -41.86 -16.44 24.27
C LEU A 694 -40.96 -15.25 24.64
N ALA A 695 -40.17 -15.39 25.71
CA ALA A 695 -39.13 -14.42 26.05
C ALA A 695 -38.00 -14.41 25.00
N ASP A 696 -37.66 -15.56 24.43
CA ASP A 696 -36.76 -15.67 23.26
C ASP A 696 -36.99 -16.99 22.48
N MET A 697 -36.24 -17.18 21.40
CA MET A 697 -36.15 -18.39 20.58
C MET A 697 -34.68 -18.78 20.33
N GLU A 698 -33.74 -18.40 21.20
CA GLU A 698 -32.30 -18.62 20.96
C GLU A 698 -31.94 -20.09 20.73
N PHE A 699 -32.50 -20.99 21.54
CA PHE A 699 -32.43 -22.45 21.40
C PHE A 699 -32.85 -23.01 20.02
N MET A 700 -33.66 -22.28 19.24
CA MET A 700 -34.06 -22.69 17.88
C MET A 700 -33.05 -22.29 16.79
N ARG A 701 -32.06 -21.47 17.13
CA ARG A 701 -31.13 -20.87 16.16
C ARG A 701 -29.90 -21.76 16.00
N GLY A 702 -29.56 -22.09 14.76
CA GLY A 702 -28.25 -22.61 14.40
C GLY A 702 -27.22 -21.50 14.24
N GLU A 703 -25.94 -21.87 14.33
CA GLU A 703 -24.82 -20.94 14.22
C GLU A 703 -24.71 -20.33 12.81
N VAL A 704 -24.74 -18.99 12.74
CA VAL A 704 -24.62 -18.22 11.49
C VAL A 704 -23.19 -17.68 11.37
N ASP A 705 -22.63 -17.66 10.15
CA ASP A 705 -21.26 -17.22 9.87
C ASP A 705 -21.00 -15.76 10.32
N THR A 706 -20.49 -15.63 11.55
CA THR A 706 -20.22 -14.36 12.23
C THR A 706 -18.83 -14.39 12.86
N PRO A 707 -18.21 -13.22 13.14
CA PRO A 707 -16.90 -13.19 13.79
C PRO A 707 -16.89 -13.87 15.17
N ALA A 708 -18.00 -13.79 15.92
CA ALA A 708 -18.15 -14.46 17.21
C ALA A 708 -18.23 -15.99 17.07
N ALA A 709 -19.04 -16.49 16.13
CA ALA A 709 -19.12 -17.93 15.81
C ALA A 709 -17.75 -18.53 15.49
N ARG A 710 -16.99 -17.86 14.61
CA ARG A 710 -15.63 -18.31 14.23
C ARG A 710 -14.64 -18.34 15.41
N LEU A 711 -14.85 -17.52 16.43
CA LEU A 711 -14.07 -17.54 17.67
C LEU A 711 -14.56 -18.62 18.65
N GLY A 712 -15.88 -18.85 18.74
CA GLY A 712 -16.48 -19.91 19.55
C GLY A 712 -16.09 -21.32 19.08
N ALA A 713 -16.21 -21.57 17.77
CA ALA A 713 -15.79 -22.81 17.14
C ALA A 713 -14.26 -23.04 17.26
N ALA A 714 -13.45 -21.99 17.15
CA ALA A 714 -12.01 -22.07 17.37
C ALA A 714 -11.62 -22.31 18.85
N ALA A 715 -12.55 -22.05 19.79
CA ALA A 715 -12.40 -22.32 21.23
C ALA A 715 -13.04 -23.65 21.66
N GLY A 716 -13.49 -24.50 20.73
CA GLY A 716 -14.03 -25.83 21.02
C GLY A 716 -15.33 -25.87 21.83
N ARG A 717 -16.04 -24.73 21.95
CA ARG A 717 -17.35 -24.69 22.62
C ARG A 717 -18.39 -25.44 21.77
N PRO A 718 -19.31 -26.21 22.38
CA PRO A 718 -20.38 -26.87 21.64
C PRO A 718 -21.24 -25.83 20.90
N SER A 719 -21.67 -26.19 19.69
CA SER A 719 -22.48 -25.34 18.82
C SER A 719 -23.90 -25.22 19.40
N ASP A 720 -24.15 -24.12 20.11
CA ASP A 720 -25.39 -23.96 20.86
C ASP A 720 -26.61 -23.72 19.94
N GLY A 721 -27.77 -24.17 20.38
CA GLY A 721 -28.99 -24.37 19.57
C GLY A 721 -29.46 -25.83 19.56
N LEU A 722 -30.10 -26.28 18.48
CA LEU A 722 -30.75 -27.60 18.38
C LEU A 722 -29.83 -28.84 18.47
N HIS A 723 -28.53 -28.68 18.76
CA HIS A 723 -27.66 -29.81 19.12
C HIS A 723 -28.06 -30.43 20.47
N ASP A 724 -28.46 -29.60 21.43
CA ASP A 724 -28.87 -29.97 22.77
C ASP A 724 -30.18 -30.81 22.77
N PRO A 725 -30.30 -31.92 23.51
CA PRO A 725 -31.57 -32.66 23.64
C PRO A 725 -32.72 -31.81 24.19
N ALA A 726 -32.46 -30.89 25.13
CA ALA A 726 -33.47 -30.03 25.73
C ALA A 726 -34.06 -29.04 24.71
N HIS A 727 -33.21 -28.37 23.94
CA HIS A 727 -33.62 -27.43 22.88
C HIS A 727 -34.50 -28.10 21.80
N ARG A 728 -34.24 -29.37 21.48
CA ARG A 728 -35.07 -30.16 20.54
C ARG A 728 -36.46 -30.44 21.08
N ASP A 729 -36.54 -30.96 22.30
CA ASP A 729 -37.80 -31.34 22.92
C ASP A 729 -38.65 -30.09 23.23
N LEU A 730 -38.04 -29.02 23.75
CA LEU A 730 -38.69 -27.71 23.93
C LEU A 730 -39.30 -27.20 22.62
N THR A 731 -38.53 -27.24 21.53
CA THR A 731 -39.01 -26.86 20.18
C THR A 731 -40.19 -27.71 19.74
N ARG A 732 -40.16 -29.03 19.98
CA ARG A 732 -41.24 -29.95 19.62
C ARG A 732 -42.53 -29.71 20.42
N TYR A 733 -42.46 -29.37 21.71
CA TYR A 733 -43.62 -28.98 22.52
C TYR A 733 -44.18 -27.60 22.11
N LEU A 734 -43.32 -26.67 21.70
CA LEU A 734 -43.73 -25.33 21.31
C LEU A 734 -44.52 -25.29 20.00
N LEU A 735 -44.18 -26.16 19.04
CA LEU A 735 -44.88 -26.36 17.76
C LEU A 735 -46.17 -27.20 17.88
N ASP A 736 -46.36 -27.92 18.98
CA ASP A 736 -47.63 -28.62 19.26
C ASP A 736 -48.70 -27.58 19.66
N PRO A 737 -49.76 -27.35 18.85
CA PRO A 737 -50.69 -28.40 18.47
C PRO A 737 -51.01 -28.51 16.97
N ASN A 738 -50.35 -27.72 16.12
CA ASN A 738 -50.52 -27.75 14.66
C ASN A 738 -49.43 -28.58 13.94
N TYR A 739 -48.47 -29.13 14.69
CA TYR A 739 -47.44 -30.05 14.19
C TYR A 739 -48.04 -31.16 13.32
N GLY A 740 -47.55 -31.31 12.08
CA GLY A 740 -48.03 -32.30 11.12
C GLY A 740 -49.44 -32.07 10.55
N ARG A 741 -50.10 -30.92 10.82
CA ARG A 741 -51.47 -30.61 10.35
C ARG A 741 -51.54 -29.53 9.27
N GLY A 742 -50.45 -28.82 9.02
CA GLY A 742 -50.32 -27.74 8.04
C GLY A 742 -48.85 -27.43 7.77
N ALA A 743 -48.59 -26.41 6.95
CA ALA A 743 -47.22 -26.01 6.62
C ALA A 743 -46.59 -25.15 7.73
N VAL A 744 -45.25 -25.22 7.85
CA VAL A 744 -44.49 -24.38 8.80
C VAL A 744 -43.76 -23.27 8.04
N TRP A 745 -44.02 -22.03 8.44
CA TRP A 745 -43.44 -20.82 7.86
C TRP A 745 -42.40 -20.24 8.82
N LEU A 746 -41.12 -20.26 8.43
CA LEU A 746 -40.01 -19.82 9.27
C LEU A 746 -39.56 -18.41 8.86
N VAL A 747 -39.78 -17.41 9.71
CA VAL A 747 -39.50 -16.00 9.43
C VAL A 747 -38.32 -15.49 10.27
N TYR A 748 -37.14 -15.42 9.65
CA TYR A 748 -35.85 -15.36 10.36
C TYR A 748 -35.10 -14.01 10.33
N ALA A 749 -35.71 -12.93 9.84
CA ALA A 749 -35.18 -11.55 9.82
C ALA A 749 -33.87 -11.28 9.03
N GLY A 750 -33.21 -12.33 8.51
CA GLY A 750 -31.91 -12.24 7.86
C GLY A 750 -31.93 -11.39 6.58
N ARG A 751 -31.09 -10.35 6.50
CA ARG A 751 -30.81 -9.64 5.24
C ARG A 751 -29.59 -10.29 4.58
N PRO A 752 -29.70 -10.86 3.36
CA PRO A 752 -28.53 -11.42 2.69
C PRO A 752 -27.50 -10.30 2.44
N PRO A 753 -26.19 -10.58 2.54
CA PRO A 753 -25.15 -9.55 2.47
C PRO A 753 -25.23 -8.80 1.14
N SER A 754 -25.22 -7.47 1.21
CA SER A 754 -25.41 -6.62 0.02
C SER A 754 -24.34 -6.88 -1.04
N LEU A 755 -24.65 -6.59 -2.31
CA LEU A 755 -23.69 -6.74 -3.41
C LEU A 755 -22.42 -5.92 -3.14
N TRP A 756 -22.54 -4.72 -2.58
CA TRP A 756 -21.42 -3.88 -2.16
C TRP A 756 -20.59 -4.49 -1.03
N ALA A 757 -21.24 -5.07 -0.01
CA ALA A 757 -20.53 -5.76 1.08
C ALA A 757 -19.74 -6.96 0.56
N ARG A 758 -20.36 -7.81 -0.27
CA ARG A 758 -19.68 -8.95 -0.92
C ARG A 758 -18.52 -8.47 -1.82
N LEU A 759 -18.69 -7.39 -2.57
CA LEU A 759 -17.65 -6.84 -3.45
C LEU A 759 -16.46 -6.22 -2.69
N PHE A 760 -16.67 -5.75 -1.45
CA PHE A 760 -15.60 -5.30 -0.56
C PHE A 760 -14.92 -6.46 0.17
N TYR A 761 -15.67 -7.24 0.96
CA TYR A 761 -15.10 -8.26 1.85
C TYR A 761 -14.61 -9.51 1.11
N HIS A 762 -15.26 -9.92 0.01
CA HIS A 762 -14.88 -11.12 -0.75
C HIS A 762 -14.27 -10.80 -2.13
N GLY A 763 -14.30 -9.53 -2.56
CA GLY A 763 -13.73 -9.10 -3.85
C GLY A 763 -12.22 -8.84 -3.84
N TRP A 764 -11.56 -8.81 -2.67
CA TRP A 764 -10.12 -8.53 -2.57
C TRP A 764 -9.21 -9.46 -3.41
N PRO A 765 -9.51 -10.76 -3.63
CA PRO A 765 -8.69 -11.62 -4.49
C PRO A 765 -8.75 -11.24 -5.98
N LEU A 766 -9.72 -10.41 -6.39
CA LEU A 766 -9.77 -9.80 -7.72
C LEU A 766 -9.11 -8.42 -7.72
N TRP A 767 -9.41 -7.59 -6.71
CA TRP A 767 -8.89 -6.21 -6.62
C TRP A 767 -7.37 -6.15 -6.47
N VAL A 768 -6.76 -7.04 -5.67
CA VAL A 768 -5.30 -7.06 -5.43
C VAL A 768 -4.51 -7.39 -6.71
N PRO A 769 -4.74 -8.50 -7.43
CA PRO A 769 -4.00 -8.77 -8.67
C PRO A 769 -4.34 -7.76 -9.78
N LEU A 770 -5.56 -7.20 -9.83
CA LEU A 770 -5.89 -6.14 -10.79
C LEU A 770 -5.14 -4.83 -10.49
N LEU A 771 -5.00 -4.46 -9.21
CA LEU A 771 -4.17 -3.34 -8.77
C LEU A 771 -2.68 -3.59 -9.06
N LEU A 772 -2.17 -4.80 -8.80
CA LEU A 772 -0.79 -5.17 -9.11
C LEU A 772 -0.52 -5.21 -10.62
N ALA A 773 -1.47 -5.67 -11.43
CA ALA A 773 -1.40 -5.61 -12.89
C ALA A 773 -1.45 -4.17 -13.40
N LEU A 774 -2.28 -3.29 -12.81
CA LEU A 774 -2.31 -1.87 -13.12
C LEU A 774 -0.98 -1.18 -12.75
N LEU A 775 -0.43 -1.47 -11.57
CA LEU A 775 0.86 -0.93 -11.12
C LEU A 775 2.02 -1.46 -11.98
N GLY A 776 2.03 -2.75 -12.33
CA GLY A 776 2.99 -3.36 -13.24
C GLY A 776 2.89 -2.81 -14.67
N TRP A 777 1.68 -2.53 -15.16
CA TRP A 777 1.45 -1.87 -16.44
C TRP A 777 1.91 -0.41 -16.40
N LEU A 778 1.60 0.34 -15.34
CA LEU A 778 2.08 1.71 -15.13
C LEU A 778 3.62 1.75 -15.02
N TRP A 779 4.23 0.75 -14.38
CA TRP A 779 5.68 0.59 -14.29
C TRP A 779 6.31 0.26 -15.66
N GLY A 780 5.73 -0.68 -16.41
CA GLY A 780 6.15 -1.00 -17.79
C GLY A 780 5.92 0.15 -18.78
N ARG A 781 4.96 1.04 -18.50
CA ARG A 781 4.74 2.31 -19.21
C ARG A 781 5.56 3.48 -18.64
N SER A 782 6.25 3.31 -17.51
CA SER A 782 7.06 4.36 -16.89
C SER A 782 8.38 4.52 -17.65
N GLN A 783 8.38 5.41 -18.63
CA GLN A 783 9.61 5.77 -19.33
C GLN A 783 10.55 6.48 -18.35
N ARG A 784 11.69 5.86 -18.06
CA ARG A 784 12.75 6.42 -17.22
C ARG A 784 13.39 7.62 -17.92
N PHE A 785 13.04 8.82 -17.50
CA PHE A 785 13.59 10.07 -18.04
C PHE A 785 15.02 10.31 -17.55
N GLY A 786 16.02 9.91 -18.35
CA GLY A 786 17.43 10.18 -18.12
C GLY A 786 18.34 9.07 -18.63
N SER A 787 19.59 9.40 -18.98
CA SER A 787 20.57 8.42 -19.41
C SER A 787 20.94 7.43 -18.29
N LEU A 788 21.22 6.17 -18.66
CA LEU A 788 21.71 5.15 -17.71
C LEU A 788 23.13 5.45 -17.23
N GLN A 789 23.95 6.06 -18.09
CA GLN A 789 25.20 6.69 -17.70
C GLN A 789 24.89 8.04 -17.04
N PRO A 790 25.66 8.48 -16.02
CA PRO A 790 25.67 9.89 -15.67
C PRO A 790 26.01 10.68 -16.94
N SER A 791 25.44 11.87 -17.11
CA SER A 791 25.96 12.81 -18.11
C SER A 791 27.46 12.92 -17.89
N PRO A 792 28.30 12.78 -18.94
CA PRO A 792 29.74 12.92 -18.74
C PRO A 792 30.00 14.23 -18.02
N LEU A 793 30.99 14.25 -17.13
CA LEU A 793 31.48 15.52 -16.61
C LEU A 793 31.71 16.41 -17.82
N LEU A 794 31.15 17.62 -17.79
CA LEU A 794 31.55 18.64 -18.72
C LEU A 794 33.00 18.94 -18.40
N GLU A 795 33.91 18.19 -19.04
CA GLU A 795 35.26 18.64 -19.30
C GLU A 795 35.14 20.08 -19.70
N ARG A 796 35.77 20.95 -18.92
CA ARG A 796 35.59 22.38 -18.98
C ARG A 796 36.39 22.87 -20.18
N ARG A 797 35.94 22.48 -21.39
CA ARG A 797 36.58 22.59 -22.71
C ARG A 797 37.44 23.82 -22.68
N SER A 798 38.75 23.62 -22.72
CA SER A 798 39.64 24.71 -22.34
C SER A 798 39.33 25.89 -23.27
N LEU A 799 39.16 27.07 -22.68
CA LEU A 799 38.74 28.23 -23.47
C LEU A 799 39.76 28.49 -24.59
N LEU A 800 41.02 28.12 -24.33
CA LEU A 800 42.12 28.01 -25.28
C LEU A 800 41.88 27.06 -26.45
N GLU A 801 41.37 25.83 -26.26
CA GLU A 801 41.02 24.92 -27.36
C GLU A 801 39.88 25.46 -28.22
N HIS A 802 38.86 26.08 -27.62
CA HIS A 802 37.77 26.68 -28.41
C HIS A 802 38.23 27.94 -29.18
N VAL A 803 39.07 28.77 -28.58
CA VAL A 803 39.72 29.90 -29.27
C VAL A 803 40.65 29.40 -30.38
N ARG A 804 41.47 28.37 -30.12
CA ARG A 804 42.39 27.78 -31.11
C ARG A 804 41.63 27.15 -32.28
N ALA A 805 40.63 26.32 -32.02
CA ALA A 805 39.80 25.71 -33.06
C ALA A 805 39.07 26.78 -33.89
N SER A 806 38.59 27.87 -33.26
CA SER A 806 37.99 29.00 -33.97
C SER A 806 39.00 29.77 -34.82
N GLY A 807 40.24 29.93 -34.34
CA GLY A 807 41.34 30.52 -35.11
C GLY A 807 41.75 29.67 -36.32
N GLU A 808 41.95 28.36 -36.12
CA GLU A 808 42.24 27.41 -37.20
C GLU A 808 41.08 27.35 -38.23
N LEU A 809 39.82 27.47 -37.79
CA LEU A 809 38.65 27.55 -38.66
C LEU A 809 38.63 28.83 -39.51
N LEU A 810 38.88 30.00 -38.88
CA LEU A 810 38.98 31.28 -39.59
C LEU A 810 40.13 31.29 -40.60
N LEU A 811 41.26 30.65 -40.26
CA LEU A 811 42.41 30.52 -41.15
C LEU A 811 42.06 29.64 -42.38
N ARG A 812 41.36 28.50 -42.17
CA ARG A 812 40.89 27.61 -43.25
C ARG A 812 39.86 28.27 -44.18
N PHE A 813 39.07 29.22 -43.69
CA PHE A 813 38.15 30.04 -44.51
C PHE A 813 38.80 31.31 -45.08
N GLY A 814 40.13 31.44 -45.05
CA GLY A 814 40.86 32.55 -45.66
C GLY A 814 40.73 33.89 -44.91
N HIS A 815 40.18 33.92 -43.70
CA HIS A 815 40.02 35.13 -42.90
C HIS A 815 41.28 35.50 -42.09
N GLY A 816 42.47 35.15 -42.59
CA GLY A 816 43.75 35.37 -41.93
C GLY A 816 44.04 36.82 -41.56
N ALA A 817 43.59 37.78 -42.39
CA ALA A 817 43.72 39.21 -42.10
C ALA A 817 43.10 39.60 -40.74
N ARG A 818 41.89 39.13 -40.42
CA ARG A 818 41.22 39.43 -39.13
C ARG A 818 41.96 38.85 -37.93
N LEU A 819 42.70 37.75 -38.11
CA LEU A 819 43.55 37.17 -37.07
C LEU A 819 44.82 38.01 -36.89
N TYR A 820 45.42 38.49 -37.99
CA TYR A 820 46.53 39.43 -37.95
C TYR A 820 46.14 40.75 -37.27
N ASP A 821 45.00 41.36 -37.64
CA ASP A 821 44.49 42.59 -37.04
C ASP A 821 44.31 42.45 -35.51
N ALA A 822 43.76 41.32 -35.06
CA ALA A 822 43.56 41.03 -33.65
C ALA A 822 44.90 40.84 -32.88
N VAL A 823 45.88 40.18 -33.50
CA VAL A 823 47.23 40.02 -32.93
C VAL A 823 47.97 41.36 -32.88
N LEU A 824 47.88 42.18 -33.94
CA LEU A 824 48.48 43.51 -34.02
C LEU A 824 47.86 44.46 -32.97
N ALA A 825 46.54 44.47 -32.83
CA ALA A 825 45.85 45.25 -31.80
C ALA A 825 46.27 44.84 -30.38
N LEU A 826 46.41 43.52 -30.13
CA LEU A 826 46.87 43.00 -28.83
C LEU A 826 48.35 43.29 -28.57
N PHE A 827 49.20 43.27 -29.61
CA PHE A 827 50.59 43.71 -29.53
C PHE A 827 50.69 45.20 -29.19
N LEU A 828 49.98 46.07 -29.92
CA LEU A 828 49.95 47.52 -29.67
C LEU A 828 49.38 47.85 -28.28
N HIS A 829 48.38 47.10 -27.80
CA HIS A 829 47.88 47.24 -26.43
C HIS A 829 48.93 46.87 -25.38
N ARG A 830 49.68 45.77 -25.59
CA ARG A 830 50.81 45.39 -24.72
C ARG A 830 51.97 46.40 -24.78
N LEU A 831 52.24 46.97 -25.96
CA LEU A 831 53.24 48.02 -26.14
C LEU A 831 52.87 49.28 -25.34
N ARG A 832 51.61 49.74 -25.41
CA ARG A 832 51.10 50.85 -24.59
C ARG A 832 51.27 50.63 -23.08
N LEU A 833 51.14 49.39 -22.61
CA LEU A 833 51.28 49.03 -21.20
C LEU A 833 52.73 48.86 -20.73
N ARG A 834 53.67 48.51 -21.62
CA ARG A 834 55.08 48.21 -21.26
C ARG A 834 56.07 49.30 -21.67
N ALA A 835 55.81 50.00 -22.77
CA ALA A 835 56.66 51.03 -23.34
C ALA A 835 55.78 52.16 -23.92
N PRO A 836 55.09 52.94 -23.07
CA PRO A 836 54.12 53.95 -23.51
C PRO A 836 54.74 55.01 -24.44
N VAL A 837 56.02 55.34 -24.27
CA VAL A 837 56.76 56.28 -25.13
C VAL A 837 56.88 55.73 -26.56
N ALA A 838 57.34 54.48 -26.72
CA ALA A 838 57.41 53.83 -28.03
C ALA A 838 56.03 53.65 -28.67
N ALA A 839 54.98 53.44 -27.87
CA ALA A 839 53.61 53.36 -28.36
C ALA A 839 53.04 54.71 -28.83
N ALA A 840 53.54 55.84 -28.32
CA ALA A 840 53.09 57.19 -28.64
C ALA A 840 53.71 57.78 -29.93
N LEU A 841 54.87 57.26 -30.36
CA LEU A 841 55.42 57.50 -31.69
C LEU A 841 54.55 56.80 -32.75
N ASP A 842 54.52 57.28 -34.00
CA ASP A 842 53.82 56.66 -35.14
C ASP A 842 54.76 56.47 -36.34
N GLY A 843 54.50 55.45 -37.18
CA GLY A 843 55.32 55.12 -38.35
C GLY A 843 56.74 54.65 -38.02
N ALA A 844 57.71 54.94 -38.90
CA ALA A 844 59.10 54.54 -38.78
C ALA A 844 59.76 54.75 -37.39
N PRO A 845 59.58 55.89 -36.66
CA PRO A 845 60.15 56.03 -35.32
C PRO A 845 59.52 55.10 -34.28
N ARG A 846 58.25 54.66 -34.45
CA ARG A 846 57.67 53.58 -33.63
C ARG A 846 58.39 52.25 -33.91
N GLU A 847 58.61 51.93 -35.17
CA GLU A 847 59.26 50.68 -35.59
C GLU A 847 60.71 50.61 -35.08
N GLN A 848 61.46 51.72 -35.18
CA GLN A 848 62.82 51.80 -34.66
C GLN A 848 62.88 51.70 -33.13
N ALA A 849 61.97 52.38 -32.40
CA ALA A 849 61.87 52.24 -30.94
C ALA A 849 61.46 50.83 -30.50
N ILE A 850 60.60 50.14 -31.27
CA ILE A 850 60.29 48.72 -31.03
C ILE A 850 61.52 47.84 -31.30
N ALA A 851 62.29 48.10 -32.35
CA ALA A 851 63.49 47.33 -32.68
C ALA A 851 64.60 47.49 -31.64
N GLU A 852 64.72 48.66 -30.99
CA GLU A 852 65.63 48.87 -29.86
C GLU A 852 65.14 48.17 -28.57
N LEU A 853 63.82 48.04 -28.38
CA LEU A 853 63.21 47.29 -27.27
C LEU A 853 63.17 45.76 -27.48
N LEU A 854 63.69 45.27 -28.60
CA LEU A 854 63.75 43.84 -28.97
C LEU A 854 65.19 43.32 -29.17
N LYS A 855 66.19 44.15 -28.88
CA LYS A 855 67.61 43.77 -28.78
C LYS A 855 67.98 43.40 -27.35
#